data_AF-A0A2D7EY56-F1
#
_entry.id   AF-A0A2D7EY56-F1
#
_cell.length_a   1.000
_cell.length_b   1.000
_cell.length_c   1.000
_cell.angle_alpha   90.00
_cell.angle_beta   90.00
_cell.angle_gamma   90.00
#
_symmetry.space_group_name_H-M   'P 1'
#
loop_
_entity.id
_entity.type
_entity.pdbx_description
1 polymer ?
#
loop_
_entity_poly.entity_id
_entity_poly.type
_entity_poly.pdbx_seq_one_letter_code
_entity_poly.pdbx_strand_id
1 'polypeptide(L)'
;MSPQFFQNPNDHIFANKVMSMRDVGDRLSKINIDTGRYFEFVGKSIADKLDPDEIACWEQVCLDIADCGWHGYEAADAYLKLSPLVLEKVGKARLLNSGILGRSLSENGFEPAKIFFEVSLAFIESDKQVSLAVVEKTGCLLFAKYKHAASLITDYYKTAFDIALYSDEAELEAWSLAAETIMGDRARLIKFLGLSVSSKTVSWPFVSHLGSIKPPCAITYLEYYSTLEDIYGRGFLDNLQDIIINYASSLNPMAPFYKSMIDNKVSKVTLIPPFLALLTDVRLATCLIKSSGDLPLEETSLMQLWIEEGINISNKSMEAGLAFFSLESARSVKFLEDLLGQVNLSDYKRIFELYAKCFSSKILAIDSLSKDQESGTNHWSLASSDGQRIFLPSQISIFRSSRENFAYFKVILLHQLGFFEFGTFESMLRTAAFIQVQQNPTLASYVFNLLEDARVDWRLEQKFRGIIKPLGLSKQHALKQRSLKNADKRKQLFETIIQVGLDGDIPIGIENECYNAALRLSHLVLSLRRTNASIYDVHAILEECCIILGNVELGEKQTLEFPERVFFRGKTDSTAVLLNLSPLQFDEELDTLSHEEVMSLAAILGPKKAKIEEVYEDDLQGMMGMSVADLEAEFSTEETLKEIKGNLIAGFQGGRVSARQYADREQLYRYDEWDYTIGDYRREWCFLHQIRAMESNPEFVERTLTDYRNISRIVRKRFNMLRPQLLKKVKGMLDGEDLDIERAIESIIDGKLGVTREERVYMQRQRKDRDVAALFLVDMSASTDDVISDPEDEDSSRSKVFENIMGKRIIDLEKETVILMADALEELGDSYSICGFSGYGRERVEYFLCKDFSETFDYTVKGRIGGIKPRRSTRMGPAIRHATKSLKRVGSAIQVLIIISDGYPQDFDYGKNRNSRKYGIEDTAKSISEARQHGIKTFCLTVDPAGHDYMHSMFRDSEYMVIREMNHLPNELFKIYRSLTS
;
A
#
# COMPACT_ATOMS: atom_id res chain seq x y z
N MET A 1 51.44 22.45 10.34
CA MET A 1 52.25 23.06 9.26
C MET A 1 51.95 24.53 9.24
N SER A 2 52.90 25.36 9.66
CA SER A 2 52.81 26.83 9.54
C SER A 2 52.59 27.19 8.07
N PRO A 3 51.63 28.06 7.70
CA PRO A 3 51.40 28.37 6.31
C PRO A 3 52.61 29.14 5.78
N GLN A 4 53.34 28.53 4.85
CA GLN A 4 54.43 29.11 4.05
C GLN A 4 53.98 30.26 3.13
N PHE A 5 52.88 30.95 3.44
CA PHE A 5 52.49 32.21 2.80
C PHE A 5 53.16 33.42 3.44
N PHE A 6 53.72 33.27 4.65
CA PHE A 6 54.64 34.27 5.21
C PHE A 6 56.05 34.03 4.67
N GLN A 7 56.24 34.21 3.35
CA GLN A 7 57.56 34.64 2.90
C GLN A 7 57.80 36.03 3.50
N ASN A 8 59.01 36.19 4.04
CA ASN A 8 59.56 37.40 4.62
C ASN A 8 58.94 38.68 4.02
N PRO A 9 58.35 39.60 4.82
CA PRO A 9 57.84 40.88 4.30
C PRO A 9 58.93 41.76 3.66
N ASN A 10 60.20 41.34 3.77
CA ASN A 10 61.37 42.08 3.34
C ASN A 10 61.86 41.80 1.92
N ASP A 11 61.38 40.77 1.21
CA ASP A 11 62.09 40.33 -0.01
C ASP A 11 61.61 40.94 -1.34
N HIS A 12 60.53 41.76 -1.38
CA HIS A 12 60.13 42.42 -2.64
C HIS A 12 59.52 43.85 -2.56
N ILE A 13 59.57 44.56 -1.42
CA ILE A 13 58.93 45.90 -1.31
C ILE A 13 59.87 47.08 -1.60
N PHE A 14 61.19 46.90 -1.62
CA PHE A 14 62.12 48.03 -1.77
C PHE A 14 62.60 48.25 -3.22
N ALA A 15 61.72 48.77 -4.09
CA ALA A 15 62.16 49.29 -5.39
C ALA A 15 61.43 50.55 -5.92
N ASN A 16 60.53 51.16 -5.14
CA ASN A 16 59.89 52.41 -5.52
C ASN A 16 60.12 53.52 -4.48
N LYS A 17 60.30 54.74 -5.01
CA LYS A 17 60.57 56.00 -4.31
C LYS A 17 59.66 56.15 -3.07
N VAL A 18 60.24 56.27 -1.87
CA VAL A 18 59.51 56.51 -0.61
C VAL A 18 58.69 57.79 -0.77
N MET A 19 57.38 57.64 -0.97
CA MET A 19 56.43 58.75 -1.02
C MET A 19 56.19 59.25 0.41
N SER A 20 56.02 60.56 0.60
CA SER A 20 55.63 61.06 1.92
C SER A 20 54.16 60.75 2.19
N MET A 21 53.76 60.60 3.45
CA MET A 21 52.37 60.40 3.88
C MET A 21 51.39 61.39 3.21
N ARG A 22 51.83 62.63 2.99
CA ARG A 22 51.07 63.67 2.30
C ARG A 22 50.88 63.38 0.82
N ASP A 23 51.91 62.86 0.15
CA ASP A 23 51.83 62.46 -1.26
C ASP A 23 50.88 61.27 -1.46
N VAL A 24 50.86 60.31 -0.53
CA VAL A 24 49.94 59.17 -0.55
C VAL A 24 48.50 59.63 -0.31
N GLY A 25 48.26 60.51 0.68
CA GLY A 25 46.96 61.13 0.95
C GLY A 25 46.42 61.91 -0.25
N ASP A 26 47.25 62.73 -0.91
CA ASP A 26 46.89 63.49 -2.11
C ASP A 26 46.52 62.57 -3.30
N ARG A 27 47.17 61.40 -3.42
CA ARG A 27 46.81 60.39 -4.44
C ARG A 27 45.50 59.70 -4.10
N LEU A 28 45.28 59.30 -2.85
CA LEU A 28 44.01 58.73 -2.41
C LEU A 28 42.85 59.72 -2.60
N SER A 29 43.04 61.01 -2.29
CA SER A 29 42.03 62.07 -2.54
C SER A 29 41.68 62.27 -4.01
N LYS A 30 42.59 61.94 -4.94
CA LYS A 30 42.29 61.94 -6.38
C LYS A 30 41.44 60.74 -6.81
N ILE A 31 41.54 59.62 -6.10
CA ILE A 31 40.70 58.43 -6.32
C ILE A 31 39.32 58.65 -5.68
N ASN A 32 39.30 59.04 -4.40
CA ASN A 32 38.11 59.42 -3.64
C ASN A 32 38.47 60.44 -2.55
N ILE A 33 37.81 61.61 -2.58
CA ILE A 33 38.09 62.74 -1.68
C ILE A 33 37.89 62.34 -0.21
N ASP A 34 36.87 61.54 0.10
CA ASP A 34 36.54 61.13 1.47
C ASP A 34 37.53 60.08 2.00
N THR A 35 37.96 59.13 1.16
CA THR A 35 39.00 58.15 1.50
C THR A 35 40.32 58.81 1.86
N GLY A 36 40.77 59.81 1.09
CA GLY A 36 42.01 60.55 1.39
C GLY A 36 41.93 61.33 2.71
N ARG A 37 40.77 61.95 3.02
CA ARG A 37 40.53 62.58 4.33
C ARG A 37 40.55 61.57 5.47
N TYR A 38 39.97 60.40 5.24
CA TYR A 38 39.92 59.34 6.23
C TYR A 38 41.30 58.74 6.50
N PHE A 39 42.12 58.57 5.46
CA PHE A 39 43.52 58.16 5.55
C PHE A 39 44.36 59.13 6.40
N GLU A 40 44.25 60.44 6.18
CA GLU A 40 44.99 61.43 6.99
C GLU A 40 44.55 61.42 8.47
N PHE A 41 43.27 61.19 8.72
CA PHE A 41 42.73 61.12 10.07
C PHE A 41 43.20 59.87 10.81
N VAL A 42 43.08 58.69 10.19
CA VAL A 42 43.53 57.41 10.76
C VAL A 42 45.05 57.37 10.88
N GLY A 43 45.76 57.86 9.88
CA GLY A 43 47.22 57.91 9.89
C GLY A 43 47.78 58.70 11.08
N LYS A 44 47.17 59.83 11.44
CA LYS A 44 47.55 60.59 12.65
C LYS A 44 47.30 59.83 13.96
N SER A 45 46.33 58.92 14.00
CA SER A 45 46.01 58.17 15.22
C SER A 45 46.89 56.93 15.44
N ILE A 46 47.51 56.41 14.36
CA ILE A 46 48.41 55.26 14.41
C ILE A 46 49.91 55.61 14.29
N ALA A 47 50.25 56.81 13.81
CA ALA A 47 51.62 57.24 13.55
C ALA A 47 52.56 57.15 14.78
N ASP A 48 52.05 57.36 15.99
CA ASP A 48 52.85 57.30 17.23
C ASP A 48 53.09 55.85 17.72
N LYS A 49 52.49 54.85 17.07
CA LYS A 49 52.46 53.45 17.51
C LYS A 49 53.16 52.46 16.56
N LEU A 50 53.68 52.93 15.43
CA LEU A 50 54.33 52.12 14.38
C LEU A 50 55.71 52.71 14.02
N ASP A 51 56.66 51.85 13.65
CA ASP A 51 57.99 52.28 13.19
C ASP A 51 57.90 52.91 11.77
N PRO A 52 58.84 53.78 11.36
CA PRO A 52 58.78 54.47 10.05
C PRO A 52 58.64 53.52 8.84
N ASP A 53 59.28 52.35 8.89
CA ASP A 53 59.17 51.32 7.84
C ASP A 53 57.80 50.63 7.84
N GLU A 54 57.19 50.45 9.02
CA GLU A 54 55.85 49.85 9.18
C GLU A 54 54.76 50.81 8.71
N ILE A 55 54.92 52.12 8.98
CA ILE A 55 54.04 53.18 8.46
C ILE A 55 54.14 53.21 6.94
N ALA A 56 55.34 53.26 6.36
CA ALA A 56 55.51 53.25 4.91
C ALA A 56 54.87 52.01 4.25
N CYS A 57 54.97 50.85 4.89
CA CYS A 57 54.29 49.64 4.45
C CYS A 57 52.75 49.77 4.50
N TRP A 58 52.20 50.27 5.60
CA TRP A 58 50.76 50.52 5.75
C TRP A 58 50.23 51.52 4.72
N GLU A 59 50.95 52.63 4.50
CA GLU A 59 50.61 53.65 3.50
C GLU A 59 50.58 53.07 2.09
N GLN A 60 51.60 52.28 1.73
CA GLN A 60 51.68 51.64 0.43
C GLN A 60 50.56 50.63 0.21
N VAL A 61 50.21 49.83 1.23
CA VAL A 61 49.09 48.89 1.16
C VAL A 61 47.75 49.62 0.93
N CYS A 62 47.51 50.75 1.61
CA CYS A 62 46.30 51.55 1.40
C CYS A 62 46.19 52.06 -0.04
N LEU A 63 47.30 52.56 -0.60
CA LEU A 63 47.36 53.03 -1.97
C LEU A 63 47.18 51.89 -2.98
N ASP A 64 47.87 50.78 -2.77
CA ASP A 64 47.82 49.61 -3.66
C ASP A 64 46.39 49.03 -3.72
N ILE A 65 45.68 48.95 -2.60
CA ILE A 65 44.28 48.50 -2.56
C ILE A 65 43.36 49.48 -3.30
N ALA A 66 43.55 50.79 -3.11
CA ALA A 66 42.74 51.81 -3.76
C ALA A 66 42.95 51.85 -5.29
N ASP A 67 44.16 51.54 -5.76
CA ASP A 67 44.56 51.54 -7.17
C ASP A 67 44.17 50.23 -7.92
N CYS A 68 43.67 49.18 -7.24
CA CYS A 68 43.34 47.88 -7.86
C CYS A 68 42.16 47.88 -8.84
N GLY A 69 41.36 48.94 -8.93
CA GLY A 69 40.29 49.04 -9.94
C GLY A 69 39.10 49.93 -9.56
N TRP A 70 38.02 49.83 -10.34
CA TRP A 70 36.76 50.54 -10.11
C TRP A 70 36.20 50.15 -8.72
N HIS A 71 35.94 51.15 -7.85
CA HIS A 71 35.56 51.01 -6.43
C HIS A 71 36.64 50.43 -5.48
N GLY A 72 37.92 50.36 -5.86
CA GLY A 72 39.01 49.94 -4.97
C GLY A 72 39.12 50.75 -3.66
N TYR A 73 38.72 52.03 -3.70
CA TYR A 73 38.66 52.91 -2.53
C TYR A 73 37.76 52.37 -1.41
N GLU A 74 36.72 51.56 -1.70
CA GLU A 74 35.85 50.99 -0.66
C GLU A 74 36.57 49.93 0.19
N ALA A 75 37.45 49.14 -0.44
CA ALA A 75 38.29 48.18 0.26
C ALA A 75 39.38 48.90 1.07
N ALA A 76 39.93 49.99 0.54
CA ALA A 76 40.87 50.85 1.26
C ALA A 76 40.21 51.50 2.49
N ASP A 77 38.99 52.03 2.35
CA ASP A 77 38.21 52.57 3.47
C ASP A 77 37.94 51.52 4.56
N ALA A 78 37.64 50.28 4.17
CA ALA A 78 37.45 49.17 5.12
C ALA A 78 38.75 48.83 5.87
N TYR A 79 39.90 48.82 5.20
CA TYR A 79 41.21 48.64 5.85
C TYR A 79 41.56 49.80 6.80
N LEU A 80 41.27 51.03 6.39
CA LEU A 80 41.45 52.22 7.21
C LEU A 80 40.61 52.16 8.49
N LYS A 81 39.36 51.68 8.42
CA LYS A 81 38.48 51.46 9.58
C LYS A 81 39.03 50.41 10.52
N LEU A 82 39.58 49.33 9.97
CA LEU A 82 40.16 48.22 10.71
C LEU A 82 41.45 48.61 11.46
N SER A 83 42.23 49.55 10.89
CA SER A 83 43.61 49.79 11.28
C SER A 83 43.83 50.21 12.75
N PRO A 84 43.11 51.21 13.31
CA PRO A 84 43.26 51.61 14.71
C PRO A 84 42.94 50.48 15.69
N LEU A 85 41.88 49.72 15.40
CA LEU A 85 41.35 48.70 16.31
C LEU A 85 42.26 47.46 16.38
N VAL A 86 42.78 46.99 15.24
CA VAL A 86 43.74 45.87 15.20
C VAL A 86 45.01 46.24 15.95
N LEU A 87 45.50 47.47 15.75
CA LEU A 87 46.73 47.95 16.39
C LEU A 87 46.61 48.02 17.91
N GLU A 88 45.42 48.40 18.41
CA GLU A 88 45.15 48.49 19.84
C GLU A 88 44.88 47.13 20.50
N LYS A 89 44.10 46.25 19.86
CA LYS A 89 43.62 45.00 20.47
C LYS A 89 44.45 43.74 20.16
N VAL A 90 45.20 43.72 19.05
CA VAL A 90 45.88 42.49 18.57
C VAL A 90 47.37 42.71 18.37
N GLY A 91 47.75 43.82 17.72
CA GLY A 91 49.14 44.26 17.58
C GLY A 91 49.59 44.49 16.14
N LYS A 92 50.78 45.09 16.00
CA LYS A 92 51.32 45.62 14.74
C LYS A 92 51.54 44.59 13.63
N ALA A 93 52.04 43.40 13.96
CA ALA A 93 52.28 42.35 12.99
C ALA A 93 50.98 41.89 12.30
N ARG A 94 49.87 41.85 13.04
CA ARG A 94 48.56 41.47 12.49
C ARG A 94 48.03 42.50 11.51
N LEU A 95 48.16 43.79 11.84
CA LEU A 95 47.70 44.90 10.99
C LEU A 95 48.32 44.84 9.59
N LEU A 96 49.64 44.66 9.53
CA LEU A 96 50.37 44.60 8.26
C LEU A 96 50.03 43.31 7.49
N ASN A 97 49.97 42.16 8.17
CA ASN A 97 49.64 40.89 7.54
C ASN A 97 48.21 40.86 6.95
N SER A 98 47.21 41.38 7.67
CA SER A 98 45.85 41.52 7.14
C SER A 98 45.80 42.49 5.95
N GLY A 99 46.59 43.57 5.99
CA GLY A 99 46.74 44.50 4.87
C GLY A 99 47.31 43.86 3.61
N ILE A 100 48.40 43.09 3.75
CA ILE A 100 49.04 42.37 2.63
C ILE A 100 48.09 41.30 2.04
N LEU A 101 47.35 40.59 2.90
CA LEU A 101 46.34 39.63 2.45
C LEU A 101 45.21 40.35 1.68
N GLY A 102 44.67 41.44 2.22
CA GLY A 102 43.63 42.21 1.55
C GLY A 102 44.09 42.83 0.23
N ARG A 103 45.35 43.30 0.14
CA ARG A 103 45.96 43.71 -1.13
C ARG A 103 45.94 42.58 -2.16
N SER A 104 46.30 41.37 -1.74
CA SER A 104 46.29 40.19 -2.62
C SER A 104 44.87 39.85 -3.08
N LEU A 105 43.88 39.91 -2.17
CA LEU A 105 42.47 39.70 -2.48
C LEU A 105 41.91 40.72 -3.48
N SER A 106 42.42 41.95 -3.47
CA SER A 106 42.00 43.04 -4.37
C SER A 106 42.45 42.87 -5.83
N GLU A 107 43.39 41.98 -6.14
CA GLU A 107 44.00 41.84 -7.48
C GLU A 107 42.98 41.50 -8.59
N ASN A 108 41.87 40.83 -8.26
CA ASN A 108 40.84 40.39 -9.22
C ASN A 108 39.46 41.00 -8.93
N GLY A 109 39.41 42.07 -8.12
CA GLY A 109 38.18 42.77 -7.73
C GLY A 109 38.25 43.29 -6.29
N PHE A 110 37.60 44.40 -5.98
CA PHE A 110 37.65 45.04 -4.66
C PHE A 110 36.78 44.35 -3.60
N GLU A 111 35.70 43.67 -4.00
CA GLU A 111 34.70 43.09 -3.09
C GLU A 111 35.26 42.07 -2.08
N PRO A 112 36.14 41.11 -2.46
CA PRO A 112 36.66 40.13 -1.50
C PRO A 112 37.49 40.77 -0.39
N ALA A 113 38.32 41.76 -0.74
CA ALA A 113 39.14 42.49 0.21
C ALA A 113 38.30 43.37 1.14
N LYS A 114 37.31 44.09 0.58
CA LYS A 114 36.36 44.89 1.37
C LYS A 114 35.66 44.05 2.42
N ILE A 115 35.02 42.94 2.01
CA ILE A 115 34.31 42.04 2.93
C ILE A 115 35.26 41.42 3.93
N PHE A 116 36.46 41.00 3.52
CA PHE A 116 37.47 40.46 4.44
C PHE A 116 37.79 41.45 5.58
N PHE A 117 37.99 42.73 5.26
CA PHE A 117 38.27 43.75 6.27
C PHE A 117 37.07 44.05 7.17
N GLU A 118 35.87 44.15 6.60
CA GLU A 118 34.62 44.35 7.37
C GLU A 118 34.37 43.19 8.34
N VAL A 119 34.56 41.95 7.89
CA VAL A 119 34.44 40.74 8.73
C VAL A 119 35.53 40.73 9.80
N SER A 120 36.78 41.02 9.44
CA SER A 120 37.88 41.08 10.40
C SER A 120 37.64 42.11 11.50
N LEU A 121 37.07 43.28 11.14
CA LEU A 121 36.70 44.32 12.10
C LEU A 121 35.66 43.79 13.09
N ALA A 122 34.59 43.19 12.58
CA ALA A 122 33.49 42.69 13.41
C ALA A 122 33.93 41.55 14.36
N PHE A 123 34.83 40.66 13.92
CA PHE A 123 35.40 39.60 14.78
C PHE A 123 36.25 40.16 15.92
N ILE A 124 37.04 41.22 15.65
CA ILE A 124 37.91 41.87 16.64
C ILE A 124 37.11 42.75 17.61
N GLU A 125 36.02 43.37 17.15
CA GLU A 125 35.06 44.05 18.02
C GLU A 125 34.39 43.07 19.00
N SER A 126 34.07 41.87 18.52
CA SER A 126 33.41 40.79 19.28
C SER A 126 34.37 39.88 20.07
N ASP A 127 35.66 40.21 20.10
CA ASP A 127 36.75 39.45 20.78
C ASP A 127 36.92 37.98 20.35
N LYS A 128 36.54 37.64 19.11
CA LYS A 128 36.65 36.29 18.53
C LYS A 128 37.92 36.11 17.69
N GLN A 129 39.08 36.48 18.23
CA GLN A 129 40.32 36.56 17.45
C GLN A 129 40.84 35.20 16.95
N VAL A 130 40.65 34.13 17.72
CA VAL A 130 41.09 32.78 17.35
C VAL A 130 40.27 32.23 16.18
N SER A 131 38.96 32.43 16.22
CA SER A 131 38.02 32.12 15.15
C SER A 131 38.37 32.80 13.83
N LEU A 132 38.83 34.06 13.87
CA LEU A 132 39.27 34.80 12.68
C LEU A 132 40.50 34.16 12.00
N ALA A 133 41.44 33.64 12.77
CA ALA A 133 42.64 32.99 12.22
C ALA A 133 42.31 31.71 11.42
N VAL A 134 41.28 30.97 11.86
CA VAL A 134 40.82 29.76 11.17
C VAL A 134 40.14 30.08 9.83
N VAL A 135 39.29 31.10 9.83
CA VAL A 135 38.60 31.59 8.61
C VAL A 135 39.61 32.14 7.60
N GLU A 136 40.59 32.93 8.06
CA GLU A 136 41.65 33.46 7.20
C GLU A 136 42.47 32.36 6.53
N LYS A 137 42.90 31.35 7.30
CA LYS A 137 43.70 30.25 6.78
C LYS A 137 42.97 29.55 5.61
N THR A 138 41.69 29.24 5.80
CA THR A 138 40.87 28.56 4.80
C THR A 138 40.57 29.48 3.60
N GLY A 139 40.30 30.77 3.85
CA GLY A 139 40.14 31.79 2.81
C GLY A 139 41.39 31.95 1.93
N CYS A 140 42.59 31.92 2.52
CA CYS A 140 43.86 31.94 1.78
C CYS A 140 44.01 30.72 0.86
N LEU A 141 43.66 29.52 1.34
CA LEU A 141 43.68 28.30 0.53
C LEU A 141 42.71 28.40 -0.66
N LEU A 142 41.50 28.94 -0.43
CA LEU A 142 40.51 29.17 -1.47
C LEU A 142 40.99 30.18 -2.51
N PHE A 143 41.55 31.30 -2.07
CA PHE A 143 42.11 32.31 -2.97
C PHE A 143 43.26 31.76 -3.82
N ALA A 144 44.16 30.98 -3.22
CA ALA A 144 45.27 30.34 -3.94
C ALA A 144 44.76 29.40 -5.05
N LYS A 145 43.66 28.69 -4.81
CA LYS A 145 43.07 27.76 -5.78
C LYS A 145 42.20 28.43 -6.84
N TYR A 146 41.39 29.42 -6.45
CA TYR A 146 40.39 30.08 -7.30
C TYR A 146 40.65 31.58 -7.45
N LYS A 147 41.90 31.94 -7.78
CA LYS A 147 42.39 33.34 -7.85
C LYS A 147 41.48 34.29 -8.64
N HIS A 148 40.85 33.82 -9.71
CA HIS A 148 39.98 34.62 -10.58
C HIS A 148 38.48 34.58 -10.22
N ALA A 149 38.08 33.91 -9.14
CA ALA A 149 36.69 33.77 -8.72
C ALA A 149 36.37 34.71 -7.53
N ALA A 150 36.47 36.03 -7.74
CA ALA A 150 36.26 37.04 -6.69
C ALA A 150 34.93 36.83 -5.94
N SER A 151 33.82 36.62 -6.65
CA SER A 151 32.49 36.41 -6.03
C SER A 151 32.45 35.23 -5.06
N LEU A 152 33.12 34.12 -5.37
CA LEU A 152 33.17 32.92 -4.52
C LEU A 152 33.89 33.19 -3.19
N ILE A 153 34.94 34.00 -3.24
CA ILE A 153 35.74 34.34 -2.06
C ILE A 153 34.98 35.35 -1.21
N THR A 154 34.32 36.32 -1.84
CA THR A 154 33.36 37.21 -1.19
C THR A 154 32.27 36.41 -0.45
N ASP A 155 31.66 35.43 -1.12
CA ASP A 155 30.62 34.58 -0.54
C ASP A 155 31.15 33.77 0.65
N TYR A 156 32.37 33.23 0.56
CA TYR A 156 33.01 32.50 1.67
C TYR A 156 33.14 33.37 2.93
N TYR A 157 33.71 34.57 2.83
CA TYR A 157 33.89 35.43 4.00
C TYR A 157 32.57 35.91 4.59
N LYS A 158 31.56 36.20 3.75
CA LYS A 158 30.19 36.51 4.23
C LYS A 158 29.59 35.35 5.01
N THR A 159 29.61 34.15 4.44
CA THR A 159 29.06 32.96 5.11
C THR A 159 29.82 32.61 6.39
N ALA A 160 31.15 32.76 6.40
CA ALA A 160 31.97 32.55 7.60
C ALA A 160 31.56 33.47 8.75
N PHE A 161 31.29 34.74 8.42
CA PHE A 161 30.80 35.72 9.39
C PHE A 161 29.41 35.36 9.90
N ASP A 162 28.48 35.03 9.01
CA ASP A 162 27.12 34.64 9.38
C ASP A 162 27.11 33.45 10.35
N ILE A 163 27.96 32.44 10.11
CA ILE A 163 28.08 31.26 10.98
C ILE A 163 28.65 31.65 12.34
N ALA A 164 29.71 32.44 12.35
CA ALA A 164 30.34 32.89 13.59
C ALA A 164 29.43 33.73 14.49
N LEU A 165 28.34 34.31 13.99
CA LEU A 165 27.37 35.02 14.81
C LEU A 165 26.58 34.10 15.76
N TYR A 166 26.31 32.86 15.36
CA TYR A 166 25.47 31.93 16.13
C TYR A 166 26.18 30.66 16.60
N SER A 167 27.36 30.34 16.07
CA SER A 167 28.13 29.15 16.45
C SER A 167 29.28 29.46 17.40
N ASP A 168 29.76 28.42 18.09
CA ASP A 168 30.99 28.48 18.88
C ASP A 168 32.23 28.33 17.99
N GLU A 169 33.41 28.38 18.62
CA GLU A 169 34.69 28.30 17.93
C GLU A 169 34.92 26.92 17.28
N ALA A 170 34.50 25.84 17.95
CA ALA A 170 34.69 24.48 17.46
C ALA A 170 33.81 24.18 16.24
N GLU A 171 32.56 24.66 16.25
CA GLU A 171 31.63 24.59 15.12
C GLU A 171 32.15 25.38 13.91
N LEU A 172 32.71 26.58 14.13
CA LEU A 172 33.29 27.38 13.05
C LEU A 172 34.56 26.74 12.46
N GLU A 173 35.40 26.14 13.30
CA GLU A 173 36.59 25.41 12.85
C GLU A 173 36.18 24.19 12.01
N ALA A 174 35.19 23.43 12.48
CA ALA A 174 34.66 22.31 11.74
C ALA A 174 34.03 22.71 10.39
N TRP A 175 33.28 23.82 10.34
CA TRP A 175 32.73 24.36 9.10
C TRP A 175 33.83 24.75 8.10
N SER A 176 34.88 25.42 8.60
CA SER A 176 36.02 25.83 7.78
C SER A 176 36.76 24.62 7.20
N LEU A 177 36.95 23.57 8.02
CA LEU A 177 37.52 22.31 7.57
C LEU A 177 36.62 21.61 6.53
N ALA A 178 35.30 21.65 6.70
CA ALA A 178 34.36 21.11 5.72
C ALA A 178 34.50 21.83 4.37
N ALA A 179 34.61 23.15 4.37
CA ALA A 179 34.87 23.95 3.16
C ALA A 179 36.19 23.55 2.48
N GLU A 180 37.25 23.28 3.26
CA GLU A 180 38.53 22.79 2.76
C GLU A 180 38.41 21.41 2.10
N THR A 181 37.61 20.49 2.63
CA THR A 181 37.40 19.18 1.97
C THR A 181 36.62 19.29 0.65
N ILE A 182 35.70 20.27 0.55
CA ILE A 182 34.79 20.44 -0.59
C ILE A 182 35.42 21.30 -1.71
N MET A 183 36.42 22.13 -1.41
CA MET A 183 37.01 23.05 -2.39
C MET A 183 37.63 22.37 -3.63
N GLY A 184 37.74 21.04 -3.64
CA GLY A 184 37.99 20.19 -4.82
C GLY A 184 37.20 20.60 -6.07
N ASP A 185 35.93 20.96 -5.89
CA ASP A 185 34.97 21.23 -6.96
C ASP A 185 34.24 22.56 -6.71
N ARG A 186 34.38 23.50 -7.65
CA ARG A 186 33.83 24.86 -7.54
C ARG A 186 32.31 24.87 -7.41
N ALA A 187 31.59 24.03 -8.17
CA ALA A 187 30.12 24.03 -8.17
C ALA A 187 29.58 23.53 -6.82
N ARG A 188 30.24 22.51 -6.27
CA ARG A 188 29.95 21.96 -4.94
C ARG A 188 30.19 22.97 -3.83
N LEU A 189 31.29 23.71 -3.90
CA LEU A 189 31.61 24.74 -2.90
C LEU A 189 30.59 25.88 -2.92
N ILE A 190 30.17 26.37 -4.10
CA ILE A 190 29.10 27.38 -4.21
C ILE A 190 27.81 26.88 -3.53
N LYS A 191 27.43 25.63 -3.80
CA LYS A 191 26.24 25.02 -3.20
C LYS A 191 26.37 24.88 -1.68
N PHE A 192 27.54 24.46 -1.19
CA PHE A 192 27.83 24.36 0.24
C PHE A 192 27.69 25.71 0.95
N LEU A 193 28.25 26.79 0.40
CA LEU A 193 28.14 28.13 0.99
C LEU A 193 26.68 28.60 1.07
N GLY A 194 25.92 28.43 -0.02
CA GLY A 194 24.50 28.78 -0.04
C GLY A 194 23.66 28.01 0.97
N LEU A 195 23.89 26.70 1.11
CA LEU A 195 23.17 25.85 2.07
C LEU A 195 23.58 26.14 3.53
N SER A 196 24.82 26.53 3.76
CA SER A 196 25.31 26.82 5.12
C SER A 196 24.54 27.95 5.80
N VAL A 197 24.13 28.96 5.03
CA VAL A 197 23.34 30.10 5.55
C VAL A 197 21.93 29.65 6.00
N SER A 198 21.36 28.64 5.33
CA SER A 198 20.04 28.10 5.67
C SER A 198 20.04 27.09 6.82
N SER A 199 21.19 26.48 7.15
CA SER A 199 21.30 25.38 8.11
C SER A 199 21.94 25.82 9.43
N LYS A 200 21.25 26.67 10.21
CA LYS A 200 21.83 27.29 11.43
C LYS A 200 22.01 26.32 12.61
N THR A 201 21.29 25.22 12.62
CA THR A 201 21.17 24.27 13.74
C THR A 201 21.98 22.99 13.52
N VAL A 202 22.61 22.84 12.34
CA VAL A 202 23.39 21.65 11.97
C VAL A 202 24.67 21.53 12.80
N SER A 203 25.10 20.30 13.07
CA SER A 203 26.42 20.04 13.65
C SER A 203 27.49 20.08 12.55
N TRP A 204 28.31 21.11 12.54
CA TRP A 204 29.43 21.24 11.61
C TRP A 204 30.54 20.20 11.82
N PRO A 205 30.87 19.76 13.05
CA PRO A 205 31.78 18.63 13.27
C PRO A 205 31.36 17.38 12.49
N PHE A 206 30.06 17.05 12.51
CA PHE A 206 29.51 15.94 11.76
C PHE A 206 29.62 16.15 10.24
N VAL A 207 29.21 17.32 9.73
CA VAL A 207 29.28 17.63 8.29
C VAL A 207 30.72 17.60 7.77
N SER A 208 31.66 18.08 8.58
CA SER A 208 33.09 18.05 8.28
C SER A 208 33.62 16.62 8.19
N HIS A 209 33.26 15.78 9.17
CA HIS A 209 33.61 14.36 9.15
C HIS A 209 33.01 13.64 7.93
N LEU A 210 31.74 13.86 7.63
CA LEU A 210 31.06 13.31 6.45
C LEU A 210 31.73 13.77 5.14
N GLY A 211 32.14 15.03 5.07
CA GLY A 211 32.86 15.62 3.94
C GLY A 211 34.24 14.99 3.73
N SER A 212 34.94 14.68 4.82
CA SER A 212 36.25 14.00 4.78
C SER A 212 36.17 12.57 4.22
N ILE A 213 35.04 11.88 4.41
CA ILE A 213 34.77 10.56 3.83
C ILE A 213 34.41 10.71 2.35
N LYS A 214 33.39 11.53 2.05
CA LYS A 214 32.87 11.71 0.69
C LYS A 214 32.23 13.10 0.56
N PRO A 215 32.90 14.09 -0.06
CA PRO A 215 32.41 15.47 -0.15
C PRO A 215 30.97 15.63 -0.70
N PRO A 216 30.52 14.85 -1.71
CA PRO A 216 29.14 14.91 -2.19
C PRO A 216 28.09 14.55 -1.12
N CYS A 217 28.42 13.67 -0.16
CA CYS A 217 27.48 13.26 0.89
C CYS A 217 27.20 14.39 1.88
N ALA A 218 28.21 15.19 2.23
CA ALA A 218 28.04 16.37 3.09
C ALA A 218 27.06 17.38 2.50
N ILE A 219 27.20 17.67 1.21
CA ILE A 219 26.30 18.59 0.50
C ILE A 219 24.89 18.02 0.41
N THR A 220 24.78 16.73 0.04
CA THR A 220 23.48 16.05 -0.03
C THR A 220 22.77 16.08 1.34
N TYR A 221 23.49 15.87 2.44
CA TYR A 221 22.92 15.95 3.79
C TYR A 221 22.40 17.35 4.10
N LEU A 222 23.18 18.40 3.81
CA LEU A 222 22.75 19.79 4.00
C LEU A 222 21.51 20.16 3.18
N GLU A 223 21.38 19.63 1.95
CA GLU A 223 20.21 19.86 1.09
C GLU A 223 18.89 19.37 1.72
N TYR A 224 18.95 18.27 2.48
CA TYR A 224 17.78 17.67 3.12
C TYR A 224 17.65 18.00 4.61
N TYR A 225 18.69 18.59 5.24
CA TYR A 225 18.77 18.77 6.69
C TYR A 225 17.60 19.57 7.25
N SER A 226 17.30 20.75 6.69
CA SER A 226 16.22 21.61 7.20
C SER A 226 14.86 20.91 7.17
N THR A 227 14.55 20.23 6.08
CA THR A 227 13.30 19.47 5.95
C THR A 227 13.23 18.29 6.92
N LEU A 228 14.35 17.59 7.13
CA LEU A 228 14.40 16.46 8.07
C LEU A 228 14.31 16.92 9.52
N GLU A 229 14.93 18.05 9.86
CA GLU A 229 14.84 18.66 11.19
C GLU A 229 13.42 19.12 11.50
N ASP A 230 12.74 19.74 10.54
CA ASP A 230 11.33 20.16 10.68
C ASP A 230 10.39 18.97 10.95
N ILE A 231 10.70 17.79 10.39
CA ILE A 231 9.85 16.59 10.52
C ILE A 231 10.14 15.81 11.81
N TYR A 232 11.42 15.55 12.12
CA TYR A 232 11.82 14.60 13.18
C TYR A 232 12.50 15.26 14.39
N GLY A 233 12.94 16.51 14.26
CA GLY A 233 13.71 17.22 15.26
C GLY A 233 15.18 16.79 15.33
N ARG A 234 16.00 17.67 15.93
CA ARG A 234 17.46 17.52 16.03
C ARG A 234 17.92 16.24 16.74
N GLY A 235 17.30 15.89 17.88
CA GLY A 235 17.72 14.73 18.66
C GLY A 235 17.60 13.39 17.92
N PHE A 236 16.66 13.28 16.98
CA PHE A 236 16.56 12.11 16.11
C PHE A 236 17.70 12.06 15.08
N LEU A 237 18.04 13.21 14.48
CA LEU A 237 19.12 13.29 13.50
C LEU A 237 20.49 13.02 14.12
N ASP A 238 20.71 13.42 15.37
CA ASP A 238 21.93 13.14 16.12
C ASP A 238 22.13 11.62 16.30
N ASN A 239 21.07 10.88 16.60
CA ASN A 239 21.12 9.41 16.70
C ASN A 239 21.39 8.71 15.36
N LEU A 240 21.17 9.37 14.22
CA LEU A 240 21.42 8.82 12.89
C LEU A 240 22.85 9.09 12.39
N GLN A 241 23.63 9.95 13.04
CA GLN A 241 24.92 10.39 12.53
C GLN A 241 25.88 9.22 12.25
N ASP A 242 26.07 8.31 13.21
CA ASP A 242 26.93 7.13 13.06
C ASP A 242 26.47 6.22 11.91
N ILE A 243 25.15 6.08 11.74
CA ILE A 243 24.53 5.26 10.70
C ILE A 243 24.79 5.89 9.32
N ILE A 244 24.63 7.22 9.22
CA ILE A 244 24.90 7.97 7.99
C ILE A 244 26.37 7.87 7.60
N ILE A 245 27.30 7.93 8.56
CA ILE A 245 28.74 7.76 8.34
C ILE A 245 29.04 6.37 7.75
N ASN A 246 28.46 5.32 8.32
CA ASN A 246 28.61 3.96 7.83
C ASN A 246 28.11 3.82 6.38
N TYR A 247 26.94 4.40 6.06
CA TYR A 247 26.40 4.37 4.70
C TYR A 247 27.16 5.24 3.70
N ALA A 248 27.70 6.37 4.13
CA ALA A 248 28.48 7.28 3.29
C ALA A 248 29.80 6.65 2.79
N SER A 249 30.31 5.66 3.53
CA SER A 249 31.45 4.84 3.12
C SER A 249 31.15 3.94 1.92
N SER A 250 29.87 3.73 1.58
CA SER A 250 29.45 2.95 0.40
C SER A 250 29.53 3.76 -0.91
N LEU A 251 29.59 3.05 -2.04
CA LEU A 251 29.62 3.70 -3.37
C LEU A 251 28.29 4.36 -3.75
N ASN A 252 27.18 3.99 -3.10
CA ASN A 252 25.83 4.38 -3.48
C ASN A 252 25.48 5.84 -3.09
N PRO A 253 24.53 6.48 -3.81
CA PRO A 253 24.07 7.84 -3.48
C PRO A 253 23.16 7.86 -2.26
N MET A 254 23.30 8.88 -1.40
CA MET A 254 22.50 9.05 -0.18
C MET A 254 21.16 9.77 -0.40
N ALA A 255 20.99 10.49 -1.51
CA ALA A 255 19.77 11.27 -1.78
C ALA A 255 18.46 10.43 -1.72
N PRO A 256 18.38 9.21 -2.28
CA PRO A 256 17.18 8.37 -2.17
C PRO A 256 16.81 8.01 -0.74
N PHE A 257 17.81 7.82 0.13
CA PHE A 257 17.60 7.51 1.55
C PHE A 257 16.93 8.68 2.28
N TYR A 258 17.48 9.90 2.15
CA TYR A 258 16.87 11.09 2.75
C TYR A 258 15.47 11.36 2.19
N LYS A 259 15.29 11.24 0.87
CA LYS A 259 13.98 11.39 0.24
C LYS A 259 12.97 10.38 0.77
N SER A 260 13.37 9.11 0.96
CA SER A 260 12.46 8.09 1.49
C SER A 260 12.00 8.37 2.92
N MET A 261 12.84 9.01 3.75
CA MET A 261 12.44 9.47 5.09
C MET A 261 11.42 10.61 4.97
N ILE A 262 11.69 11.61 4.14
CA ILE A 262 10.79 12.76 3.94
C ILE A 262 9.42 12.32 3.40
N ASP A 263 9.39 11.40 2.44
CA ASP A 263 8.16 10.89 1.83
C ASP A 263 7.32 10.08 2.85
N ASN A 264 7.98 9.35 3.76
CA ASN A 264 7.33 8.61 4.85
C ASN A 264 7.17 9.48 6.11
N LYS A 265 6.20 10.41 6.09
CA LYS A 265 5.81 11.25 7.24
C LYS A 265 5.14 10.47 8.39
N VAL A 266 5.40 9.17 8.52
CA VAL A 266 4.74 8.28 9.49
C VAL A 266 5.46 8.37 10.83
N SER A 267 4.69 8.46 11.93
CA SER A 267 5.19 8.48 13.32
C SER A 267 6.09 7.28 13.67
N LYS A 268 5.92 6.14 12.99
CA LYS A 268 6.69 4.91 13.18
C LYS A 268 8.16 4.99 12.73
N VAL A 269 8.55 5.97 11.90
CA VAL A 269 9.95 6.11 11.44
C VAL A 269 10.92 6.38 12.59
N THR A 270 10.43 6.92 13.70
CA THR A 270 11.22 7.14 14.92
C THR A 270 11.76 5.85 15.56
N LEU A 271 11.13 4.70 15.30
CA LEU A 271 11.53 3.39 15.83
C LEU A 271 12.55 2.65 14.94
N ILE A 272 12.86 3.20 13.76
CA ILE A 272 13.70 2.57 12.74
C ILE A 272 15.23 2.62 13.02
N PRO A 273 15.82 3.63 13.71
CA PRO A 273 17.28 3.73 13.85
C PRO A 273 18.01 2.45 14.31
N PRO A 274 17.52 1.70 15.33
CA PRO A 274 18.18 0.45 15.74
C PRO A 274 18.27 -0.59 14.62
N PHE A 275 17.27 -0.64 13.75
CA PHE A 275 17.23 -1.56 12.61
C PHE A 275 18.14 -1.11 11.46
N LEU A 276 18.27 0.21 11.24
CA LEU A 276 19.21 0.75 10.26
C LEU A 276 20.66 0.44 10.66
N ALA A 277 20.99 0.46 11.95
CA ALA A 277 22.33 0.14 12.41
C ALA A 277 22.75 -1.31 12.05
N LEU A 278 21.80 -2.22 11.82
CA LEU A 278 22.06 -3.61 11.40
C LEU A 278 22.38 -3.73 9.90
N LEU A 279 22.01 -2.74 9.11
CA LEU A 279 22.20 -2.74 7.66
C LEU A 279 23.51 -2.03 7.30
N THR A 280 24.21 -2.55 6.29
CA THR A 280 25.46 -1.97 5.78
C THR A 280 25.29 -1.26 4.44
N ASP A 281 24.21 -1.54 3.70
CA ASP A 281 23.92 -0.94 2.38
C ASP A 281 22.73 0.03 2.45
N VAL A 282 22.98 1.28 2.06
CA VAL A 282 21.98 2.37 2.03
C VAL A 282 20.75 2.04 1.18
N ARG A 283 20.87 1.19 0.16
CA ARG A 283 19.73 0.82 -0.70
C ARG A 283 18.75 -0.09 0.05
N LEU A 284 19.25 -1.04 0.85
CA LEU A 284 18.41 -1.88 1.71
C LEU A 284 17.73 -1.02 2.78
N ALA A 285 18.47 -0.09 3.37
CA ALA A 285 17.94 0.88 4.32
C ALA A 285 16.82 1.75 3.71
N THR A 286 17.01 2.21 2.47
CA THR A 286 15.99 2.96 1.72
C THR A 286 14.73 2.13 1.51
N CYS A 287 14.87 0.84 1.18
CA CYS A 287 13.73 -0.07 1.05
C CYS A 287 13.01 -0.30 2.39
N LEU A 288 13.75 -0.50 3.48
CA LEU A 288 13.19 -0.66 4.82
C LEU A 288 12.35 0.56 5.25
N ILE A 289 12.85 1.77 5.00
CA ILE A 289 12.14 3.01 5.31
C ILE A 289 10.85 3.11 4.48
N LYS A 290 10.90 2.76 3.19
CA LYS A 290 9.72 2.78 2.32
C LYS A 290 8.63 1.82 2.79
N SER A 291 9.00 0.64 3.28
CA SER A 291 8.06 -0.38 3.75
C SER A 291 7.67 -0.21 5.22
N SER A 292 8.18 0.82 5.91
CA SER A 292 8.02 0.97 7.36
C SER A 292 6.57 1.10 7.84
N GLY A 293 5.66 1.57 6.97
CA GLY A 293 4.24 1.67 7.28
C GLY A 293 3.58 0.31 7.54
N ASP A 294 4.00 -0.71 6.79
CA ASP A 294 3.42 -2.06 6.80
C ASP A 294 4.15 -3.01 7.76
N LEU A 295 5.28 -2.58 8.34
CA LEU A 295 6.11 -3.41 9.21
C LEU A 295 5.74 -3.26 10.70
N PRO A 296 5.80 -4.36 11.48
CA PRO A 296 5.52 -4.37 12.92
C PRO A 296 6.75 -3.86 13.72
N LEU A 297 7.11 -2.59 13.55
CA LEU A 297 8.33 -2.01 14.12
C LEU A 297 8.39 -1.99 15.66
N GLU A 298 7.26 -2.17 16.34
CA GLU A 298 7.17 -2.27 17.80
C GLU A 298 7.75 -3.58 18.34
N GLU A 299 7.76 -4.65 17.54
CA GLU A 299 8.24 -5.98 17.92
C GLU A 299 9.71 -6.17 17.52
N THR A 300 10.63 -5.59 18.31
CA THR A 300 12.06 -5.51 17.97
C THR A 300 12.70 -6.85 17.66
N SER A 301 12.36 -7.91 18.41
CA SER A 301 12.92 -9.24 18.23
C SER A 301 12.50 -9.92 16.92
N LEU A 302 11.24 -9.74 16.51
CA LEU A 302 10.75 -10.27 15.23
C LEU A 302 11.37 -9.53 14.06
N MET A 303 11.45 -8.21 14.17
CA MET A 303 12.09 -7.37 13.16
C MET A 303 13.56 -7.72 13.00
N GLN A 304 14.28 -8.01 14.09
CA GLN A 304 15.67 -8.44 14.01
C GLN A 304 15.82 -9.74 13.22
N LEU A 305 14.99 -10.76 13.49
CA LEU A 305 14.99 -12.02 12.73
C LEU A 305 14.66 -11.82 11.25
N TRP A 306 13.67 -10.97 10.94
CA TRP A 306 13.30 -10.65 9.57
C TRP A 306 14.44 -9.91 8.82
N ILE A 307 15.10 -8.96 9.48
CA ILE A 307 16.25 -8.23 8.93
C ILE A 307 17.43 -9.17 8.70
N GLU A 308 17.75 -10.04 9.66
CA GLU A 308 18.85 -11.02 9.54
C GLU A 308 18.64 -11.95 8.33
N GLU A 309 17.41 -12.43 8.11
CA GLU A 309 17.09 -13.22 6.92
C GLU A 309 17.20 -12.40 5.63
N GLY A 310 16.74 -11.13 5.64
CA GLY A 310 16.90 -10.21 4.52
C GLY A 310 18.37 -9.94 4.16
N ILE A 311 19.24 -9.82 5.16
CA ILE A 311 20.71 -9.69 4.99
C ILE A 311 21.29 -10.98 4.41
N ASN A 312 20.88 -12.15 4.89
CA ASN A 312 21.34 -13.43 4.35
C ASN A 312 20.96 -13.60 2.87
N ILE A 313 19.78 -13.12 2.48
CA ILE A 313 19.33 -13.12 1.09
C ILE A 313 20.11 -12.09 0.26
N SER A 314 20.32 -10.88 0.78
CA SER A 314 21.05 -9.82 0.07
C SER A 314 22.51 -10.19 -0.20
N ASN A 315 23.14 -10.93 0.70
CA ASN A 315 24.49 -11.47 0.54
C ASN A 315 24.60 -12.47 -0.64
N LYS A 316 23.51 -13.15 -1.01
CA LYS A 316 23.47 -14.06 -2.17
C LYS A 316 23.11 -13.32 -3.45
N SER A 317 22.10 -12.45 -3.39
CA SER A 317 21.66 -11.61 -4.50
C SER A 317 21.16 -10.28 -3.95
N MET A 318 21.86 -9.19 -4.30
CA MET A 318 21.46 -7.86 -3.88
C MET A 318 20.05 -7.50 -4.36
N GLU A 319 19.65 -7.96 -5.55
CA GLU A 319 18.31 -7.72 -6.08
C GLU A 319 17.23 -8.42 -5.26
N ALA A 320 17.51 -9.65 -4.82
CA ALA A 320 16.61 -10.40 -3.95
C ALA A 320 16.48 -9.72 -2.58
N GLY A 321 17.59 -9.21 -2.02
CA GLY A 321 17.58 -8.43 -0.80
C GLY A 321 16.72 -7.16 -0.92
N LEU A 322 16.86 -6.41 -2.02
CA LEU A 322 16.03 -5.21 -2.25
C LEU A 322 14.54 -5.56 -2.36
N ALA A 323 14.18 -6.59 -3.12
CA ALA A 323 12.80 -7.06 -3.23
C ALA A 323 12.25 -7.56 -1.89
N PHE A 324 13.11 -8.15 -1.04
CA PHE A 324 12.75 -8.60 0.30
C PHE A 324 12.38 -7.43 1.21
N PHE A 325 13.24 -6.41 1.32
CA PHE A 325 12.98 -5.24 2.17
C PHE A 325 11.86 -4.33 1.62
N SER A 326 11.60 -4.36 0.32
CA SER A 326 10.48 -3.65 -0.31
C SER A 326 9.13 -4.37 -0.17
N LEU A 327 9.06 -5.51 0.55
CA LEU A 327 7.87 -6.37 0.64
C LEU A 327 7.31 -6.83 -0.71
N GLU A 328 8.14 -6.81 -1.75
CA GLU A 328 7.77 -7.27 -3.09
C GLU A 328 7.93 -8.79 -3.19
N SER A 329 8.93 -9.36 -2.51
CA SER A 329 9.21 -10.80 -2.51
C SER A 329 8.17 -11.60 -1.72
N ALA A 330 7.63 -12.67 -2.32
CA ALA A 330 6.70 -13.58 -1.68
C ALA A 330 7.30 -14.30 -0.48
N ARG A 331 8.60 -14.62 -0.52
CA ARG A 331 9.33 -15.15 0.62
C ARG A 331 9.39 -14.16 1.78
N SER A 332 9.59 -12.87 1.50
CA SER A 332 9.61 -11.83 2.53
C SER A 332 8.29 -11.72 3.25
N VAL A 333 7.19 -11.57 2.49
CA VAL A 333 5.84 -11.46 3.04
C VAL A 333 5.48 -12.73 3.80
N LYS A 334 5.76 -13.91 3.23
CA LYS A 334 5.49 -15.19 3.90
C LYS A 334 6.29 -15.36 5.20
N PHE A 335 7.56 -14.99 5.20
CA PHE A 335 8.39 -15.09 6.40
C PHE A 335 7.88 -14.15 7.49
N LEU A 336 7.44 -12.95 7.12
CA LEU A 336 6.81 -12.02 8.06
C LEU A 336 5.47 -12.55 8.58
N GLU A 337 4.62 -13.09 7.69
CA GLU A 337 3.36 -13.76 8.05
C GLU A 337 3.62 -14.89 9.07
N ASP A 338 4.62 -15.75 8.82
CA ASP A 338 4.99 -16.86 9.70
C ASP A 338 5.52 -16.36 11.07
N LEU A 339 6.36 -15.32 11.08
CA LEU A 339 6.89 -14.69 12.31
C LEU A 339 5.79 -14.05 13.16
N LEU A 340 4.79 -13.45 12.52
CA LEU A 340 3.62 -12.87 13.17
C LEU A 340 2.55 -13.91 13.53
N GLY A 341 2.74 -15.17 13.14
CA GLY A 341 1.73 -16.22 13.25
C GLY A 341 0.44 -15.86 12.51
N GLN A 342 0.51 -15.06 11.46
CA GLN A 342 -0.64 -14.52 10.74
C GLN A 342 -1.50 -15.64 10.14
N VAL A 343 -2.81 -15.40 10.12
CA VAL A 343 -3.80 -16.29 9.51
C VAL A 343 -4.68 -15.48 8.56
N ASN A 344 -4.72 -15.89 7.29
CA ASN A 344 -5.50 -15.23 6.24
C ASN A 344 -6.85 -15.92 6.03
N LEU A 345 -7.92 -15.13 5.85
CA LEU A 345 -9.27 -15.66 5.62
C LEU A 345 -9.36 -16.49 4.33
N SER A 346 -8.61 -16.09 3.29
CA SER A 346 -8.58 -16.77 1.99
C SER A 346 -8.27 -18.26 2.11
N ASP A 347 -7.39 -18.61 3.03
CA ASP A 347 -6.85 -19.97 3.19
C ASP A 347 -7.87 -20.89 3.87
N TYR A 348 -8.76 -20.31 4.67
CA TYR A 348 -9.73 -21.05 5.50
C TYR A 348 -11.20 -20.75 5.16
N LYS A 349 -11.49 -19.92 4.15
CA LYS A 349 -12.86 -19.51 3.77
C LYS A 349 -13.80 -20.70 3.62
N ARG A 350 -13.39 -21.74 2.89
CA ARG A 350 -14.20 -22.96 2.71
C ARG A 350 -14.48 -23.68 4.03
N ILE A 351 -13.48 -23.78 4.90
CA ILE A 351 -13.63 -24.41 6.21
C ILE A 351 -14.64 -23.63 7.06
N PHE A 352 -14.55 -22.30 7.05
CA PHE A 352 -15.48 -21.45 7.78
C PHE A 352 -16.90 -21.48 7.23
N GLU A 353 -17.09 -21.54 5.90
CA GLU A 353 -18.42 -21.73 5.29
C GLU A 353 -19.05 -23.05 5.76
N LEU A 354 -18.26 -24.12 5.85
CA LEU A 354 -18.74 -25.40 6.38
C LEU A 354 -19.06 -25.29 7.88
N TYR A 355 -18.26 -24.57 8.67
CA TYR A 355 -18.58 -24.28 10.07
C TYR A 355 -19.91 -23.53 10.20
N ALA A 356 -20.12 -22.46 9.43
CA ALA A 356 -21.34 -21.66 9.46
C ALA A 356 -22.59 -22.48 9.10
N LYS A 357 -22.50 -23.32 8.06
CA LYS A 357 -23.58 -24.24 7.67
C LYS A 357 -23.91 -25.29 8.72
N CYS A 358 -22.90 -25.81 9.42
CA CYS A 358 -23.11 -26.80 10.47
C CYS A 358 -23.62 -26.19 11.78
N PHE A 359 -23.28 -24.93 12.03
CA PHE A 359 -23.51 -24.24 13.29
C PHE A 359 -24.83 -23.49 13.31
N SER A 360 -25.19 -22.83 12.21
CA SER A 360 -26.48 -22.15 12.07
C SER A 360 -27.44 -23.02 11.25
N SER A 361 -28.72 -23.02 11.59
CA SER A 361 -29.74 -23.62 10.73
C SER A 361 -30.05 -22.76 9.49
N LYS A 362 -29.07 -22.03 8.95
CA LYS A 362 -29.17 -21.19 7.75
C LYS A 362 -27.91 -21.31 6.87
N ILE A 363 -28.06 -21.09 5.56
CA ILE A 363 -26.92 -21.00 4.64
C ILE A 363 -26.42 -19.56 4.65
N LEU A 364 -25.32 -19.31 5.36
CA LEU A 364 -24.69 -17.99 5.46
C LEU A 364 -23.44 -17.92 4.58
N ALA A 365 -23.30 -16.85 3.79
CA ALA A 365 -22.08 -16.59 3.04
C ALA A 365 -21.03 -15.91 3.94
N ILE A 366 -19.76 -16.21 3.73
CA ILE A 366 -18.65 -15.58 4.46
C ILE A 366 -17.82 -14.76 3.49
N ASP A 367 -17.73 -13.46 3.74
CA ASP A 367 -16.96 -12.52 2.92
C ASP A 367 -15.94 -11.77 3.78
N SER A 368 -14.88 -11.26 3.15
CA SER A 368 -13.91 -10.39 3.80
C SER A 368 -14.44 -8.95 3.84
N LEU A 369 -14.14 -8.22 4.90
CA LEU A 369 -14.30 -6.76 4.94
C LEU A 369 -13.43 -6.13 3.83
N SER A 370 -13.97 -5.17 3.06
CA SER A 370 -13.26 -4.56 1.92
C SER A 370 -12.17 -3.60 2.38
N LYS A 371 -11.03 -3.56 1.66
CA LYS A 371 -9.88 -2.66 1.94
C LYS A 371 -10.26 -1.17 2.02
N ASP A 372 -11.32 -0.73 1.32
CA ASP A 372 -11.81 0.66 1.37
C ASP A 372 -12.46 1.04 2.73
N GLN A 373 -12.75 0.06 3.60
CA GLN A 373 -13.17 0.30 4.99
C GLN A 373 -12.01 0.13 6.00
N GLU A 374 -10.79 -0.18 5.55
CA GLU A 374 -9.57 -0.35 6.38
C GLU A 374 -8.75 0.95 6.50
N SER A 375 -9.30 2.11 6.14
CA SER A 375 -8.62 3.40 6.25
C SER A 375 -8.73 3.99 7.66
N GLY A 376 -7.74 3.72 8.51
CA GLY A 376 -7.53 4.42 9.78
C GLY A 376 -6.71 3.62 10.78
N THR A 377 -5.47 4.05 11.02
CA THR A 377 -4.59 3.73 12.17
C THR A 377 -5.12 2.70 13.18
N ASN A 378 -4.50 1.51 13.21
CA ASN A 378 -4.59 0.49 14.27
C ASN A 378 -5.97 -0.05 14.71
N HIS A 379 -7.05 0.20 13.96
CA HIS A 379 -8.33 -0.47 14.20
C HIS A 379 -8.61 -1.48 13.10
N TRP A 380 -8.32 -2.75 13.37
CA TRP A 380 -8.91 -3.84 12.59
C TRP A 380 -10.43 -3.60 12.47
N SER A 381 -10.96 -3.71 11.25
CA SER A 381 -12.40 -3.57 11.02
C SER A 381 -13.14 -4.69 11.77
N LEU A 382 -14.09 -4.29 12.63
CA LEU A 382 -14.84 -5.21 13.47
C LEU A 382 -15.66 -6.17 12.60
N ALA A 383 -15.62 -7.46 12.92
CA ALA A 383 -16.48 -8.46 12.27
C ALA A 383 -17.95 -8.04 12.35
N SER A 384 -18.72 -8.29 11.30
CA SER A 384 -20.12 -7.88 11.27
C SER A 384 -21.01 -8.89 10.55
N SER A 385 -22.31 -8.78 10.75
CA SER A 385 -23.32 -9.61 10.10
C SER A 385 -24.47 -8.73 9.62
N ASP A 386 -24.93 -8.98 8.39
CA ASP A 386 -26.12 -8.36 7.81
C ASP A 386 -27.34 -9.29 7.83
N GLY A 387 -27.25 -10.44 8.52
CA GLY A 387 -28.32 -11.44 8.61
C GLY A 387 -28.34 -12.46 7.47
N GLN A 388 -27.63 -12.22 6.36
CA GLN A 388 -27.44 -13.18 5.26
C GLN A 388 -25.96 -13.58 5.08
N ARG A 389 -25.06 -12.66 5.39
CA ARG A 389 -23.62 -12.79 5.26
C ARG A 389 -22.92 -12.39 6.56
N ILE A 390 -21.81 -13.06 6.82
CA ILE A 390 -20.89 -12.69 7.90
C ILE A 390 -19.63 -12.13 7.25
N PHE A 391 -19.29 -10.90 7.63
CA PHE A 391 -18.07 -10.22 7.22
C PHE A 391 -17.00 -10.37 8.29
N LEU A 392 -15.87 -10.96 7.91
CA LEU A 392 -14.74 -11.20 8.81
C LEU A 392 -13.52 -10.38 8.35
N PRO A 393 -12.58 -10.08 9.28
CA PRO A 393 -11.30 -9.47 8.93
C PRO A 393 -10.57 -10.29 7.85
N SER A 394 -9.84 -9.63 6.96
CA SER A 394 -9.07 -10.29 5.90
C SER A 394 -7.91 -11.15 6.45
N GLN A 395 -7.33 -10.72 7.57
CA GLN A 395 -6.19 -11.36 8.24
C GLN A 395 -6.20 -11.12 9.77
N ILE A 396 -5.59 -12.02 10.55
CA ILE A 396 -5.41 -11.89 12.01
C ILE A 396 -4.00 -12.29 12.43
N SER A 397 -3.36 -11.47 13.27
CA SER A 397 -2.00 -11.66 13.79
C SER A 397 -1.86 -11.18 15.24
N ILE A 398 -2.84 -11.50 16.10
CA ILE A 398 -2.92 -10.99 17.48
C ILE A 398 -2.00 -11.76 18.44
N PHE A 399 -1.89 -13.08 18.23
CA PHE A 399 -1.05 -13.99 18.99
C PHE A 399 0.19 -14.39 18.21
N ARG A 400 1.22 -14.92 18.89
CA ARG A 400 2.45 -15.36 18.23
C ARG A 400 2.28 -16.65 17.42
N SER A 401 1.33 -17.50 17.82
CA SER A 401 1.11 -18.78 17.16
C SER A 401 0.00 -18.70 16.12
N SER A 402 0.29 -19.16 14.91
CA SER A 402 -0.75 -19.36 13.87
C SER A 402 -1.91 -20.23 14.36
N ARG A 403 -1.65 -21.21 15.23
CA ARG A 403 -2.70 -22.04 15.82
C ARG A 403 -3.63 -21.25 16.74
N GLU A 404 -3.08 -20.32 17.53
CA GLU A 404 -3.85 -19.46 18.43
C GLU A 404 -4.63 -18.40 17.65
N ASN A 405 -4.02 -17.80 16.62
CA ASN A 405 -4.71 -16.88 15.72
C ASN A 405 -5.83 -17.56 14.94
N PHE A 406 -5.63 -18.79 14.45
CA PHE A 406 -6.71 -19.57 13.82
C PHE A 406 -7.84 -19.86 14.81
N ALA A 407 -7.52 -20.19 16.06
CA ALA A 407 -8.51 -20.39 17.11
C ALA A 407 -9.26 -19.10 17.44
N TYR A 408 -8.59 -17.95 17.45
CA TYR A 408 -9.20 -16.63 17.64
C TYR A 408 -10.13 -16.28 16.47
N PHE A 409 -9.69 -16.51 15.23
CA PHE A 409 -10.51 -16.34 14.03
C PHE A 409 -11.82 -17.15 14.13
N LYS A 410 -11.70 -18.40 14.58
CA LYS A 410 -12.85 -19.25 14.86
C LYS A 410 -13.74 -18.70 15.96
N VAL A 411 -13.19 -18.09 17.02
CA VAL A 411 -13.98 -17.44 18.07
C VAL A 411 -14.81 -16.29 17.51
N ILE A 412 -14.23 -15.43 16.67
CA ILE A 412 -14.95 -14.33 16.01
C ILE A 412 -16.14 -14.86 15.21
N LEU A 413 -15.89 -15.84 14.34
CA LEU A 413 -16.93 -16.45 13.52
C LEU A 413 -18.04 -17.06 14.39
N LEU A 414 -17.66 -17.82 15.41
CA LEU A 414 -18.63 -18.48 16.30
C LEU A 414 -19.42 -17.49 17.14
N HIS A 415 -18.84 -16.35 17.52
CA HIS A 415 -19.56 -15.26 18.17
C HIS A 415 -20.65 -14.70 17.25
N GLN A 416 -20.31 -14.37 15.99
CA GLN A 416 -21.30 -13.89 15.02
C GLN A 416 -22.40 -14.93 14.74
N LEU A 417 -22.03 -16.20 14.65
CA LEU A 417 -22.98 -17.30 14.50
C LEU A 417 -23.85 -17.52 15.75
N GLY A 418 -23.35 -17.15 16.93
CA GLY A 418 -24.07 -17.23 18.20
C GLY A 418 -25.35 -16.38 18.21
N PHE A 419 -25.35 -15.23 17.53
CA PHE A 419 -26.56 -14.42 17.38
C PHE A 419 -27.68 -15.13 16.59
N PHE A 420 -27.32 -16.01 15.65
CA PHE A 420 -28.29 -16.86 14.95
C PHE A 420 -28.73 -18.03 15.85
N GLU A 421 -27.76 -18.71 16.47
CA GLU A 421 -27.99 -19.96 17.21
C GLU A 421 -28.74 -19.77 18.54
N PHE A 422 -28.66 -18.57 19.14
CA PHE A 422 -29.26 -18.28 20.45
C PHE A 422 -30.44 -17.30 20.38
N GLY A 423 -31.07 -17.16 19.21
CA GLY A 423 -32.37 -16.49 19.02
C GLY A 423 -32.32 -14.96 18.99
N THR A 424 -31.13 -14.35 18.88
CA THR A 424 -30.98 -12.87 18.85
C THR A 424 -31.60 -12.29 17.59
N PHE A 425 -31.27 -12.86 16.43
CA PHE A 425 -31.79 -12.38 15.14
C PHE A 425 -33.25 -12.75 14.88
N GLU A 426 -33.75 -13.83 15.49
CA GLU A 426 -35.16 -14.24 15.43
C GLU A 426 -36.09 -13.32 16.26
N SER A 427 -35.51 -12.52 17.16
CA SER A 427 -36.26 -11.55 17.97
C SER A 427 -35.82 -10.12 17.66
N MET A 428 -35.24 -9.88 16.47
CA MET A 428 -34.63 -8.59 16.15
C MET A 428 -35.66 -7.48 15.98
N LEU A 429 -36.82 -7.76 15.36
CA LEU A 429 -37.92 -6.81 15.23
C LEU A 429 -38.46 -6.37 16.60
N ARG A 430 -38.75 -7.34 17.47
CA ARG A 430 -39.20 -7.08 18.85
C ARG A 430 -38.17 -6.30 19.65
N THR A 431 -36.90 -6.69 19.55
CA THR A 431 -35.80 -5.99 20.22
C THR A 431 -35.68 -4.54 19.74
N ALA A 432 -35.81 -4.31 18.43
CA ALA A 432 -35.76 -2.95 17.86
C ALA A 432 -36.92 -2.10 18.38
N ALA A 433 -38.14 -2.65 18.44
CA ALA A 433 -39.30 -1.98 19.04
C ALA A 433 -39.05 -1.65 20.53
N PHE A 434 -38.60 -2.63 21.30
CA PHE A 434 -38.32 -2.47 22.73
C PHE A 434 -37.28 -1.38 23.02
N ILE A 435 -36.24 -1.28 22.19
CA ILE A 435 -35.20 -0.24 22.32
C ILE A 435 -35.75 1.17 22.01
N GLN A 436 -36.68 1.31 21.07
CA GLN A 436 -37.24 2.63 20.72
C GLN A 436 -38.13 3.23 21.81
N VAL A 437 -38.81 2.38 22.57
CA VAL A 437 -39.69 2.82 23.68
C VAL A 437 -38.87 3.36 24.87
N GLN A 438 -37.55 3.10 24.91
CA GLN A 438 -36.68 3.57 25.99
C GLN A 438 -36.45 5.08 25.93
N GLN A 439 -36.25 5.70 27.10
CA GLN A 439 -35.98 7.15 27.24
C GLN A 439 -34.80 7.63 26.38
N ASN A 440 -33.77 6.78 26.19
CA ASN A 440 -32.65 7.06 25.30
C ASN A 440 -32.36 5.83 24.41
N PRO A 441 -32.90 5.77 23.18
CA PRO A 441 -32.73 4.63 22.28
C PRO A 441 -31.28 4.36 21.89
N THR A 442 -30.44 5.40 21.79
CA THR A 442 -29.02 5.24 21.42
C THR A 442 -28.21 4.57 22.54
N LEU A 443 -28.45 4.98 23.79
CA LEU A 443 -27.86 4.34 24.96
C LEU A 443 -28.36 2.90 25.12
N ALA A 444 -29.68 2.69 25.02
CA ALA A 444 -30.29 1.38 25.13
C ALA A 444 -29.77 0.41 24.07
N SER A 445 -29.61 0.86 22.81
CA SER A 445 -29.02 0.04 21.75
C SER A 445 -27.57 -0.35 22.06
N TYR A 446 -26.76 0.57 22.60
CA TYR A 446 -25.37 0.27 22.96
C TYR A 446 -25.29 -0.73 24.12
N VAL A 447 -26.05 -0.50 25.20
CA VAL A 447 -26.10 -1.39 26.37
C VAL A 447 -26.64 -2.76 26.00
N PHE A 448 -27.70 -2.83 25.19
CA PHE A 448 -28.24 -4.08 24.68
C PHE A 448 -27.15 -4.92 24.01
N ASN A 449 -26.35 -4.32 23.11
CA ASN A 449 -25.27 -5.04 22.44
C ASN A 449 -24.24 -5.60 23.44
N LEU A 450 -23.87 -4.84 24.48
CA LEU A 450 -22.91 -5.30 25.49
C LEU A 450 -23.44 -6.49 26.33
N LEU A 451 -24.71 -6.44 26.71
CA LEU A 451 -25.36 -7.50 27.47
C LEU A 451 -25.55 -8.76 26.62
N GLU A 452 -25.96 -8.56 25.37
CA GLU A 452 -26.21 -9.64 24.43
C GLU A 452 -24.91 -10.35 24.04
N ASP A 453 -23.83 -9.59 23.82
CA ASP A 453 -22.47 -10.10 23.65
C ASP A 453 -22.05 -11.02 24.80
N ALA A 454 -22.26 -10.58 26.06
CA ALA A 454 -21.91 -11.38 27.24
C ALA A 454 -22.75 -12.67 27.33
N ARG A 455 -24.05 -12.59 27.01
CA ARG A 455 -24.93 -13.76 26.96
C ARG A 455 -24.48 -14.75 25.89
N VAL A 456 -24.18 -14.29 24.68
CA VAL A 456 -23.71 -15.13 23.57
C VAL A 456 -22.42 -15.83 23.95
N ASP A 457 -21.45 -15.12 24.52
CA ASP A 457 -20.20 -15.69 25.02
C ASP A 457 -20.44 -16.86 25.98
N TRP A 458 -21.27 -16.67 27.01
CA TRP A 458 -21.54 -17.72 28.00
C TRP A 458 -22.35 -18.90 27.41
N ARG A 459 -23.26 -18.62 26.48
CA ARG A 459 -24.03 -19.67 25.77
C ARG A 459 -23.13 -20.50 24.86
N LEU A 460 -22.14 -19.88 24.21
CA LEU A 460 -21.12 -20.60 23.42
C LEU A 460 -20.30 -21.55 24.30
N GLU A 461 -19.85 -21.10 25.47
CA GLU A 461 -19.07 -21.92 26.40
C GLU A 461 -19.84 -23.14 26.91
N GLN A 462 -21.13 -22.95 27.23
CA GLN A 462 -21.99 -24.01 27.74
C GLN A 462 -22.29 -25.06 26.67
N LYS A 463 -22.60 -24.63 25.44
CA LYS A 463 -23.02 -25.54 24.35
C LYS A 463 -21.82 -26.20 23.66
N PHE A 464 -20.72 -25.49 23.47
CA PHE A 464 -19.58 -25.93 22.65
C PHE A 464 -18.29 -26.02 23.46
N ARG A 465 -18.07 -27.17 24.12
CA ARG A 465 -16.88 -27.40 24.95
C ARG A 465 -15.53 -27.15 24.25
N GLY A 466 -15.48 -27.33 22.93
CA GLY A 466 -14.27 -27.09 22.13
C GLY A 466 -13.85 -25.62 22.01
N ILE A 467 -14.74 -24.67 22.29
CA ILE A 467 -14.46 -23.23 22.20
C ILE A 467 -13.99 -22.62 23.52
N ILE A 468 -14.24 -23.28 24.66
CA ILE A 468 -14.02 -22.71 26.00
C ILE A 468 -12.59 -22.17 26.16
N LYS A 469 -11.57 -22.96 25.77
CA LYS A 469 -10.17 -22.54 25.88
C LYS A 469 -9.85 -21.35 24.96
N PRO A 470 -10.11 -21.40 23.63
CA PRO A 470 -9.94 -20.26 22.74
C PRO A 470 -10.69 -18.99 23.17
N LEU A 471 -11.96 -19.12 23.57
CA LEU A 471 -12.80 -17.99 23.98
C LEU A 471 -12.30 -17.38 25.28
N GLY A 472 -11.91 -18.19 26.27
CA GLY A 472 -11.28 -17.71 27.50
C GLY A 472 -9.99 -16.94 27.25
N LEU A 473 -9.12 -17.42 26.35
CA LEU A 473 -7.91 -16.69 25.93
C LEU A 473 -8.26 -15.35 25.25
N SER A 474 -9.29 -15.35 24.40
CA SER A 474 -9.78 -14.15 23.69
C SER A 474 -10.31 -13.10 24.66
N LYS A 475 -11.09 -13.52 25.67
CA LYS A 475 -11.62 -12.68 26.74
C LYS A 475 -10.50 -12.09 27.60
N GLN A 476 -9.55 -12.90 28.04
CA GLN A 476 -8.39 -12.43 28.82
C GLN A 476 -7.53 -11.42 28.04
N HIS A 477 -7.33 -11.65 26.75
CA HIS A 477 -6.62 -10.71 25.90
C HIS A 477 -7.36 -9.37 25.79
N ALA A 478 -8.68 -9.40 25.53
CA ALA A 478 -9.51 -8.22 25.48
C ALA A 478 -9.53 -7.46 26.82
N LEU A 479 -9.57 -8.17 27.95
CA LEU A 479 -9.57 -7.60 29.30
C LEU A 479 -8.28 -6.81 29.57
N LYS A 480 -7.11 -7.31 29.15
CA LYS A 480 -5.81 -6.63 29.31
C LYS A 480 -5.71 -5.30 28.56
N GLN A 481 -6.48 -5.13 27.49
CA GLN A 481 -6.52 -3.89 26.72
C GLN A 481 -7.41 -2.81 27.36
N ARG A 482 -8.25 -3.19 28.34
CA ARG A 482 -9.15 -2.26 29.02
C ARG A 482 -8.40 -1.43 30.05
N SER A 483 -8.52 -0.10 29.95
CA SER A 483 -7.92 0.85 30.88
C SER A 483 -8.92 1.93 31.29
N LEU A 484 -8.93 2.26 32.58
CA LEU A 484 -9.70 3.37 33.15
C LEU A 484 -8.92 4.69 33.21
N LYS A 485 -7.72 4.78 32.64
CA LYS A 485 -6.93 6.02 32.65
C LYS A 485 -7.73 7.14 31.97
N ASN A 486 -7.97 8.23 32.70
CA ASN A 486 -8.76 9.39 32.28
C ASN A 486 -10.22 9.06 31.87
N ALA A 487 -10.83 8.03 32.45
CA ALA A 487 -12.20 7.66 32.15
C ALA A 487 -13.22 8.45 33.00
N ASP A 488 -14.18 9.09 32.34
CA ASP A 488 -15.33 9.74 32.99
C ASP A 488 -16.18 8.74 33.79
N LYS A 489 -16.93 9.22 34.79
CA LYS A 489 -17.81 8.40 35.65
C LYS A 489 -18.69 7.43 34.86
N ARG A 490 -19.31 7.89 33.77
CA ARG A 490 -20.14 7.04 32.90
C ARG A 490 -19.33 5.98 32.14
N LYS A 491 -18.13 6.32 31.69
CA LYS A 491 -17.20 5.39 31.03
C LYS A 491 -16.73 4.29 31.99
N GLN A 492 -16.50 4.62 33.27
CA GLN A 492 -16.20 3.64 34.32
C GLN A 492 -17.33 2.60 34.51
N LEU A 493 -18.59 3.05 34.47
CA LEU A 493 -19.75 2.15 34.55
C LEU A 493 -19.91 1.26 33.31
N PHE A 494 -19.71 1.79 32.10
CA PHE A 494 -19.72 0.95 30.90
C PHE A 494 -18.60 -0.10 30.93
N GLU A 495 -17.40 0.28 31.35
CA GLU A 495 -16.29 -0.66 31.52
C GLU A 495 -16.59 -1.74 32.56
N THR A 496 -17.46 -1.48 33.54
CA THR A 496 -17.95 -2.52 34.46
C THR A 496 -18.76 -3.59 33.71
N ILE A 497 -19.70 -3.19 32.84
CA ILE A 497 -20.49 -4.14 32.03
C ILE A 497 -19.56 -4.95 31.11
N ILE A 498 -18.60 -4.27 30.46
CA ILE A 498 -17.66 -4.90 29.53
C ILE A 498 -16.76 -5.91 30.24
N GLN A 499 -16.10 -5.51 31.32
CA GLN A 499 -15.13 -6.36 32.03
C GLN A 499 -15.81 -7.56 32.71
N VAL A 500 -16.97 -7.36 33.35
CA VAL A 500 -17.77 -8.47 33.92
C VAL A 500 -18.24 -9.43 32.83
N GLY A 501 -18.69 -8.91 31.69
CA GLY A 501 -19.04 -9.73 30.53
C GLY A 501 -17.87 -10.51 29.92
N LEU A 502 -16.63 -10.09 30.17
CA LEU A 502 -15.39 -10.78 29.77
C LEU A 502 -14.87 -11.75 30.86
N ASP A 503 -15.69 -12.09 31.86
CA ASP A 503 -15.33 -12.88 33.05
C ASP A 503 -14.26 -12.22 33.94
N GLY A 504 -14.11 -10.89 33.85
CA GLY A 504 -13.33 -10.09 34.79
C GLY A 504 -14.13 -9.66 36.02
N ASP A 505 -13.44 -9.16 37.03
CA ASP A 505 -14.06 -8.53 38.21
C ASP A 505 -14.46 -7.08 37.91
N ILE A 506 -15.07 -6.42 38.91
CA ILE A 506 -15.34 -4.97 38.84
C ILE A 506 -14.00 -4.24 38.60
N PRO A 507 -13.93 -3.32 37.63
CA PRO A 507 -12.70 -2.62 37.28
C PRO A 507 -12.01 -1.97 38.51
N ILE A 508 -10.69 -2.17 38.61
CA ILE A 508 -9.88 -1.56 39.67
C ILE A 508 -9.68 -0.07 39.36
N GLY A 509 -10.02 0.81 40.31
CA GLY A 509 -9.87 2.27 40.16
C GLY A 509 -11.18 3.04 39.88
N ILE A 510 -12.35 2.41 40.08
CA ILE A 510 -13.64 3.10 40.05
C ILE A 510 -13.74 4.07 41.23
N GLU A 511 -14.28 5.27 40.96
CA GLU A 511 -14.56 6.26 41.99
C GLU A 511 -15.59 5.76 43.01
N ASN A 512 -15.38 6.06 44.30
CA ASN A 512 -16.23 5.58 45.41
C ASN A 512 -17.73 5.85 45.20
N GLU A 513 -18.07 6.98 44.57
CA GLU A 513 -19.46 7.38 44.26
C GLU A 513 -20.12 6.44 43.23
N CYS A 514 -19.34 5.92 42.28
CA CYS A 514 -19.80 5.03 41.22
C CYS A 514 -19.76 3.55 41.64
N TYR A 515 -19.07 3.20 42.73
CA TYR A 515 -18.85 1.80 43.13
C TYR A 515 -20.15 1.03 43.39
N ASN A 516 -21.13 1.65 44.07
CA ASN A 516 -22.43 1.00 44.33
C ASN A 516 -23.21 0.76 43.03
N ALA A 517 -23.15 1.70 42.07
CA ALA A 517 -23.76 1.55 40.76
C ALA A 517 -23.06 0.45 39.95
N ALA A 518 -21.72 0.41 39.98
CA ALA A 518 -20.91 -0.64 39.35
C ALA A 518 -21.21 -2.03 39.93
N LEU A 519 -21.32 -2.15 41.26
CA LEU A 519 -21.69 -3.39 41.94
C LEU A 519 -23.08 -3.87 41.48
N ARG A 520 -24.06 -2.98 41.42
CA ARG A 520 -25.42 -3.31 40.96
C ARG A 520 -25.42 -3.76 39.49
N LEU A 521 -24.71 -3.05 38.61
CA LEU A 521 -24.52 -3.46 37.21
C LEU A 521 -23.87 -4.83 37.10
N SER A 522 -22.83 -5.11 37.90
CA SER A 522 -22.15 -6.41 37.88
C SER A 522 -23.10 -7.58 38.20
N HIS A 523 -23.98 -7.40 39.20
CA HIS A 523 -24.98 -8.41 39.56
C HIS A 523 -26.02 -8.63 38.44
N LEU A 524 -26.48 -7.55 37.79
CA LEU A 524 -27.41 -7.64 36.66
C LEU A 524 -26.78 -8.40 35.49
N VAL A 525 -25.55 -8.07 35.12
CA VAL A 525 -24.82 -8.75 34.03
C VAL A 525 -24.60 -10.22 34.36
N LEU A 526 -24.14 -10.55 35.57
CA LEU A 526 -23.90 -11.94 36.00
C LEU A 526 -25.17 -12.80 36.02
N SER A 527 -26.36 -12.20 36.13
CA SER A 527 -27.63 -12.94 36.06
C SER A 527 -27.83 -13.65 34.72
N LEU A 528 -27.23 -13.15 33.64
CA LEU A 528 -27.28 -13.75 32.30
C LEU A 528 -26.35 -14.97 32.13
N ARG A 529 -25.46 -15.27 33.10
CA ARG A 529 -24.51 -16.40 33.02
C ARG A 529 -25.15 -17.78 33.21
N ARG A 530 -26.46 -17.83 33.50
CA ARG A 530 -27.22 -19.08 33.70
C ARG A 530 -27.32 -19.92 32.42
N THR A 531 -27.57 -21.22 32.58
CA THR A 531 -27.52 -22.20 31.47
C THR A 531 -28.58 -22.03 30.39
N ASN A 532 -29.70 -21.35 30.67
CA ASN A 532 -30.83 -21.18 29.74
C ASN A 532 -31.14 -19.70 29.49
N ALA A 533 -30.16 -18.80 29.61
CA ALA A 533 -30.37 -17.37 29.36
C ALA A 533 -30.86 -17.12 27.93
N SER A 534 -32.03 -16.51 27.82
CA SER A 534 -32.69 -16.14 26.57
C SER A 534 -32.52 -14.65 26.27
N ILE A 535 -32.90 -14.23 25.07
CA ILE A 535 -32.93 -12.81 24.69
C ILE A 535 -33.86 -11.99 25.61
N TYR A 536 -34.95 -12.59 26.08
CA TYR A 536 -35.89 -11.94 26.99
C TYR A 536 -35.28 -11.61 28.35
N ASP A 537 -34.28 -12.35 28.79
CA ASP A 537 -33.55 -12.04 30.01
C ASP A 537 -32.68 -10.78 29.84
N VAL A 538 -32.19 -10.54 28.63
CA VAL A 538 -31.47 -9.31 28.28
C VAL A 538 -32.44 -8.13 28.29
N HIS A 539 -33.63 -8.28 27.69
CA HIS A 539 -34.67 -7.26 27.74
C HIS A 539 -35.07 -6.91 29.18
N ALA A 540 -35.23 -7.91 30.05
CA ALA A 540 -35.64 -7.73 31.43
C ALA A 540 -34.66 -6.88 32.28
N ILE A 541 -33.36 -6.94 31.99
CA ILE A 541 -32.35 -6.17 32.73
C ILE A 541 -31.92 -4.88 32.01
N LEU A 542 -32.27 -4.72 30.73
CA LEU A 542 -31.83 -3.59 29.90
C LEU A 542 -32.27 -2.25 30.46
N GLU A 543 -33.54 -2.16 30.86
CA GLU A 543 -34.13 -0.93 31.42
C GLU A 543 -33.40 -0.51 32.71
N GLU A 544 -33.21 -1.43 33.66
CA GLU A 544 -32.50 -1.15 34.92
C GLU A 544 -31.04 -0.73 34.67
N CYS A 545 -30.35 -1.36 33.71
CA CYS A 545 -29.00 -0.96 33.32
C CYS A 545 -28.97 0.47 32.73
N CYS A 546 -29.94 0.82 31.88
CA CYS A 546 -30.05 2.15 31.29
C CYS A 546 -30.35 3.21 32.34
N ILE A 547 -31.21 2.92 33.32
CA ILE A 547 -31.51 3.82 34.44
C ILE A 547 -30.25 4.09 35.27
N ILE A 548 -29.49 3.04 35.62
CA ILE A 548 -28.24 3.21 36.40
C ILE A 548 -27.23 4.08 35.65
N LEU A 549 -27.10 3.91 34.33
CA LEU A 549 -26.19 4.69 33.49
C LEU A 549 -26.69 6.13 33.25
N GLY A 550 -28.01 6.33 33.22
CA GLY A 550 -28.67 7.62 33.02
C GLY A 550 -28.62 8.55 34.24
N ASN A 551 -28.63 7.98 35.44
CA ASN A 551 -28.64 8.73 36.71
C ASN A 551 -27.29 9.39 37.07
N VAL A 552 -26.23 9.19 36.26
CA VAL A 552 -24.94 9.84 36.47
C VAL A 552 -24.94 11.20 35.74
N GLU A 553 -24.92 12.28 36.53
CA GLU A 553 -24.87 13.66 36.06
C GLU A 553 -23.69 13.88 35.11
N LEU A 554 -24.00 14.33 33.88
CA LEU A 554 -23.02 14.85 32.94
C LEU A 554 -22.75 16.30 33.31
N GLY A 555 -21.49 16.68 33.53
CA GLY A 555 -21.12 18.09 33.52
C GLY A 555 -21.58 18.74 32.21
N GLU A 556 -22.01 20.00 32.27
CA GLU A 556 -22.88 20.69 31.28
C GLU A 556 -22.44 20.71 29.79
N LYS A 557 -21.36 20.03 29.35
CA LYS A 557 -20.88 20.01 27.96
C LYS A 557 -20.23 18.70 27.47
N GLN A 558 -20.60 17.52 27.96
CA GLN A 558 -20.06 16.25 27.42
C GLN A 558 -21.02 15.59 26.42
N THR A 559 -20.60 15.48 25.16
CA THR A 559 -21.18 14.59 24.13
C THR A 559 -21.12 13.14 24.60
N LEU A 560 -22.13 12.33 24.26
CA LEU A 560 -22.21 10.92 24.65
C LEU A 560 -21.12 10.10 23.93
N GLU A 561 -19.95 9.92 24.56
CA GLU A 561 -18.89 9.05 24.05
C GLU A 561 -19.03 7.61 24.57
N PHE A 562 -19.11 6.65 23.65
CA PHE A 562 -19.18 5.23 23.96
C PHE A 562 -17.77 4.61 24.00
N PRO A 563 -17.47 3.67 24.93
CA PRO A 563 -16.20 2.95 24.92
C PRO A 563 -15.96 2.16 23.63
N GLU A 564 -14.69 1.82 23.37
CA GLU A 564 -14.34 0.93 22.27
C GLU A 564 -14.97 -0.46 22.45
N ARG A 565 -15.49 -1.05 21.37
CA ARG A 565 -16.05 -2.40 21.40
C ARG A 565 -14.98 -3.47 21.54
N VAL A 566 -15.38 -4.65 22.01
CA VAL A 566 -14.47 -5.80 22.10
C VAL A 566 -14.24 -6.36 20.70
N PHE A 567 -12.99 -6.45 20.29
CA PHE A 567 -12.64 -6.78 18.90
C PHE A 567 -13.27 -8.08 18.40
N PHE A 568 -13.13 -9.19 19.15
CA PHE A 568 -13.63 -10.48 18.68
C PHE A 568 -15.16 -10.58 18.62
N ARG A 569 -15.87 -9.72 19.36
CA ARG A 569 -17.34 -9.69 19.42
C ARG A 569 -17.95 -8.96 18.24
N GLY A 570 -17.19 -8.08 17.59
CA GLY A 570 -17.58 -7.41 16.36
C GLY A 570 -18.66 -6.33 16.54
N LYS A 571 -19.40 -6.06 15.47
CA LYS A 571 -20.53 -5.13 15.40
C LYS A 571 -21.71 -5.78 14.70
N THR A 572 -22.85 -5.74 15.35
CA THR A 572 -24.13 -6.13 14.77
C THR A 572 -24.82 -4.91 14.17
N ASP A 573 -25.07 -4.89 12.86
CA ASP A 573 -25.89 -3.86 12.22
C ASP A 573 -27.35 -4.29 12.22
N SER A 574 -28.06 -3.92 13.30
CA SER A 574 -29.48 -4.23 13.45
C SER A 574 -30.33 -3.73 12.29
N THR A 575 -29.96 -2.61 11.65
CA THR A 575 -30.71 -2.07 10.52
C THR A 575 -30.52 -2.87 9.24
N ALA A 576 -29.29 -3.28 8.94
CA ALA A 576 -28.99 -4.14 7.80
C ALA A 576 -29.62 -5.54 7.97
N VAL A 577 -29.57 -6.11 9.18
CA VAL A 577 -30.23 -7.38 9.51
C VAL A 577 -31.73 -7.30 9.28
N LEU A 578 -32.38 -6.24 9.77
CA LEU A 578 -33.81 -6.02 9.57
C LEU A 578 -34.14 -6.00 8.08
N LEU A 579 -33.47 -5.16 7.28
CA LEU A 579 -33.66 -5.03 5.82
C LEU A 579 -33.47 -6.34 5.04
N ASN A 580 -32.75 -7.30 5.61
CA ASN A 580 -32.44 -8.57 4.99
C ASN A 580 -33.35 -9.74 5.40
N LEU A 581 -34.27 -9.55 6.36
CA LEU A 581 -35.30 -10.53 6.71
C LEU A 581 -36.12 -10.95 5.47
N SER A 582 -36.67 -12.17 5.44
CA SER A 582 -37.60 -12.55 4.37
C SER A 582 -38.97 -11.89 4.60
N PRO A 583 -39.77 -11.60 3.55
CA PRO A 583 -41.09 -11.01 3.71
C PRO A 583 -42.02 -11.86 4.60
N LEU A 584 -41.93 -13.19 4.50
CA LEU A 584 -42.69 -14.12 5.36
C LEU A 584 -42.28 -14.01 6.84
N GLN A 585 -40.97 -14.03 7.12
CA GLN A 585 -40.47 -13.90 8.50
C GLN A 585 -40.79 -12.54 9.10
N PHE A 586 -40.70 -11.48 8.29
CA PHE A 586 -41.04 -10.13 8.70
C PHE A 586 -42.53 -10.03 9.08
N ASP A 587 -43.42 -10.62 8.28
CA ASP A 587 -44.87 -10.65 8.51
C ASP A 587 -45.22 -11.47 9.77
N GLU A 588 -44.67 -12.68 9.91
CA GLU A 588 -44.86 -13.54 11.08
C GLU A 588 -44.39 -12.86 12.38
N GLU A 589 -43.22 -12.22 12.38
CA GLU A 589 -42.70 -11.51 13.57
C GLU A 589 -43.56 -10.28 13.91
N LEU A 590 -44.00 -9.52 12.90
CA LEU A 590 -44.82 -8.32 13.05
C LEU A 590 -46.20 -8.62 13.68
N ASP A 591 -46.74 -9.82 13.44
CA ASP A 591 -47.98 -10.29 14.06
C ASP A 591 -47.84 -10.64 15.54
N THR A 592 -46.62 -10.87 16.04
CA THR A 592 -46.37 -11.16 17.46
C THR A 592 -46.17 -9.92 18.33
N LEU A 593 -46.18 -8.71 17.75
CA LEU A 593 -45.91 -7.46 18.43
C LEU A 593 -47.20 -6.80 18.95
N SER A 594 -47.08 -6.10 20.06
CA SER A 594 -48.16 -5.27 20.62
C SER A 594 -48.40 -4.01 19.77
N HIS A 595 -49.56 -3.36 19.93
CA HIS A 595 -49.90 -2.15 19.17
C HIS A 595 -48.86 -1.03 19.37
N GLU A 596 -48.39 -0.82 20.60
CA GLU A 596 -47.37 0.19 20.93
C GLU A 596 -46.01 -0.09 20.26
N GLU A 597 -45.62 -1.37 20.17
CA GLU A 597 -44.38 -1.80 19.52
C GLU A 597 -44.41 -1.60 18.00
N VAL A 598 -45.54 -1.89 17.35
CA VAL A 598 -45.73 -1.69 15.90
C VAL A 598 -45.67 -0.20 15.55
N MET A 599 -46.30 0.67 16.36
CA MET A 599 -46.24 2.12 16.18
C MET A 599 -44.81 2.67 16.33
N SER A 600 -44.05 2.14 17.31
CA SER A 600 -42.65 2.51 17.53
C SER A 600 -41.74 2.07 16.37
N LEU A 601 -42.00 0.91 15.76
CA LEU A 601 -41.29 0.43 14.57
C LEU A 601 -41.59 1.27 13.32
N ALA A 602 -42.83 1.72 13.16
CA ALA A 602 -43.24 2.59 12.05
C ALA A 602 -42.45 3.91 12.01
N ALA A 603 -42.05 4.43 13.18
CA ALA A 603 -41.20 5.63 13.26
C ALA A 603 -39.77 5.42 12.71
N ILE A 604 -39.24 4.19 12.73
CA ILE A 604 -37.88 3.85 12.23
C ILE A 604 -37.89 3.58 10.72
N LEU A 605 -38.90 2.83 10.26
CA LEU A 605 -38.99 2.28 8.90
C LEU A 605 -39.87 3.12 7.96
N GLY A 606 -40.50 4.19 8.47
CA GLY A 606 -41.43 5.03 7.74
C GLY A 606 -40.88 5.65 6.44
N PRO A 607 -41.77 6.10 5.54
CA PRO A 607 -41.51 6.33 4.12
C PRO A 607 -40.44 7.39 3.79
N LYS A 608 -39.91 8.15 4.75
CA LYS A 608 -38.83 9.13 4.49
C LYS A 608 -37.47 8.50 4.13
N LYS A 609 -37.28 7.18 4.28
CA LYS A 609 -36.07 6.47 3.81
C LYS A 609 -36.27 5.65 2.53
N ALA A 610 -37.51 5.47 2.08
CA ALA A 610 -37.82 4.89 0.78
C ALA A 610 -38.24 6.04 -0.15
N LYS A 611 -37.43 6.36 -1.17
CA LYS A 611 -37.86 7.30 -2.22
C LYS A 611 -39.12 6.75 -2.89
N ILE A 612 -40.28 7.21 -2.44
CA ILE A 612 -41.55 7.05 -3.12
C ILE A 612 -42.13 8.47 -3.16
N GLU A 613 -41.88 9.16 -4.27
CA GLU A 613 -42.70 10.28 -4.67
C GLU A 613 -44.09 9.73 -5.01
N GLU A 614 -45.14 10.48 -4.64
CA GLU A 614 -46.58 10.23 -4.82
C GLU A 614 -47.32 9.63 -3.61
N VAL A 615 -47.64 10.51 -2.65
CA VAL A 615 -48.93 10.47 -1.94
C VAL A 615 -49.51 11.89 -2.02
N TYR A 616 -50.73 12.02 -2.54
CA TYR A 616 -51.40 13.29 -2.85
C TYR A 616 -51.77 14.08 -1.59
N GLU A 617 -51.67 15.42 -1.67
CA GLU A 617 -51.89 16.39 -0.57
C GLU A 617 -53.34 16.47 -0.06
N ASP A 618 -54.31 15.79 -0.68
CA ASP A 618 -55.74 15.92 -0.34
C ASP A 618 -56.17 15.13 0.92
N ASP A 619 -55.41 14.11 1.35
CA ASP A 619 -55.74 13.32 2.55
C ASP A 619 -55.25 13.95 3.86
N LEU A 620 -54.35 14.94 3.80
CA LEU A 620 -53.77 15.60 4.97
C LEU A 620 -54.65 16.71 5.58
N GLN A 621 -55.64 17.22 4.83
CA GLN A 621 -56.52 18.30 5.33
C GLN A 621 -57.61 17.81 6.28
N GLY A 622 -58.01 16.53 6.23
CA GLY A 622 -58.98 15.95 7.16
C GLY A 622 -58.45 15.77 8.60
N MET A 623 -57.13 15.63 8.76
CA MET A 623 -56.50 15.25 10.04
C MET A 623 -56.18 16.44 10.96
N MET A 624 -56.19 17.68 10.47
CA MET A 624 -55.80 18.86 11.26
C MET A 624 -56.93 19.45 12.14
N GLY A 625 -58.10 18.83 12.16
CA GLY A 625 -59.28 19.28 12.94
C GLY A 625 -59.62 18.45 14.17
N MET A 626 -58.91 17.35 14.44
CA MET A 626 -59.25 16.40 15.51
C MET A 626 -58.36 16.60 16.75
N SER A 627 -58.94 16.41 17.93
CA SER A 627 -58.17 16.48 19.17
C SER A 627 -57.25 15.25 19.29
N VAL A 628 -56.14 15.36 20.02
CA VAL A 628 -55.19 14.25 20.24
C VAL A 628 -55.90 13.01 20.82
N ALA A 629 -56.95 13.20 21.62
CA ALA A 629 -57.76 12.11 22.18
C ALA A 629 -58.68 11.44 21.14
N ASP A 630 -59.12 12.17 20.11
CA ASP A 630 -59.93 11.60 19.01
C ASP A 630 -59.04 10.88 17.98
N LEU A 631 -57.80 11.35 17.79
CA LEU A 631 -56.78 10.63 16.99
C LEU A 631 -56.39 9.31 17.68
N GLU A 632 -56.16 9.28 18.98
CA GLU A 632 -55.89 8.04 19.73
C GLU A 632 -57.05 7.02 19.67
N ALA A 633 -58.30 7.50 19.55
CA ALA A 633 -59.49 6.66 19.41
C ALA A 633 -59.73 6.12 17.98
N GLU A 634 -59.27 6.81 16.92
CA GLU A 634 -59.32 6.31 15.54
C GLU A 634 -58.14 5.40 15.17
N PHE A 635 -56.96 5.64 15.76
CA PHE A 635 -55.75 4.79 15.61
C PHE A 635 -55.79 3.46 16.39
N SER A 636 -56.89 3.17 17.09
CA SER A 636 -57.09 1.96 17.90
C SER A 636 -58.03 0.93 17.25
N THR A 637 -58.31 1.06 15.96
CA THR A 637 -59.13 0.12 15.18
C THR A 637 -58.27 -0.97 14.51
N GLU A 638 -58.75 -2.22 14.43
CA GLU A 638 -58.02 -3.33 13.77
C GLU A 638 -57.71 -3.03 12.28
N GLU A 639 -58.46 -2.13 11.64
CA GLU A 639 -58.27 -1.73 10.24
C GLU A 639 -57.05 -0.82 10.04
N THR A 640 -56.81 0.15 10.93
CA THR A 640 -55.63 1.03 10.86
C THR A 640 -54.32 0.29 11.14
N LEU A 641 -54.35 -0.70 12.06
CA LEU A 641 -53.18 -1.55 12.30
C LEU A 641 -52.82 -2.38 11.05
N LYS A 642 -53.81 -2.90 10.32
CA LYS A 642 -53.59 -3.63 9.06
C LYS A 642 -52.97 -2.74 7.99
N GLU A 643 -53.38 -1.48 7.90
CA GLU A 643 -52.82 -0.52 6.95
C GLU A 643 -51.36 -0.16 7.26
N ILE A 644 -51.03 0.09 8.54
CA ILE A 644 -49.65 0.36 8.98
C ILE A 644 -48.75 -0.85 8.75
N LYS A 645 -49.23 -2.06 9.06
CA LYS A 645 -48.51 -3.31 8.74
C LYS A 645 -48.28 -3.46 7.23
N GLY A 646 -49.29 -3.18 6.42
CA GLY A 646 -49.20 -3.20 4.95
C GLY A 646 -48.15 -2.23 4.39
N ASN A 647 -48.12 -0.99 4.90
CA ASN A 647 -47.14 0.02 4.49
C ASN A 647 -45.70 -0.33 4.90
N LEU A 648 -45.51 -0.92 6.08
CA LEU A 648 -44.22 -1.44 6.52
C LEU A 648 -43.70 -2.56 5.59
N ILE A 649 -44.58 -3.48 5.19
CA ILE A 649 -44.24 -4.57 4.25
C ILE A 649 -43.90 -4.02 2.85
N ALA A 650 -44.63 -3.02 2.36
CA ALA A 650 -44.36 -2.40 1.07
C ALA A 650 -43.03 -1.64 1.05
N GLY A 651 -42.74 -0.84 2.08
CA GLY A 651 -41.46 -0.15 2.25
C GLY A 651 -40.28 -1.12 2.37
N PHE A 652 -40.50 -2.26 3.03
CA PHE A 652 -39.53 -3.34 3.15
C PHE A 652 -39.16 -3.98 1.79
N GLN A 653 -40.15 -4.18 0.91
CA GLN A 653 -39.93 -4.79 -0.40
C GLN A 653 -39.26 -3.85 -1.41
N GLY A 654 -39.53 -2.54 -1.35
CA GLY A 654 -38.93 -1.53 -2.24
C GLY A 654 -37.41 -1.37 -2.10
N GLY A 655 -36.84 -1.60 -0.91
CA GLY A 655 -35.40 -1.46 -0.65
C GLY A 655 -34.50 -2.52 -1.29
N ARG A 656 -35.05 -3.67 -1.71
CA ARG A 656 -34.27 -4.80 -2.27
C ARG A 656 -33.91 -4.68 -3.74
N VAL A 657 -34.57 -3.81 -4.49
CA VAL A 657 -34.48 -3.75 -5.97
C VAL A 657 -33.15 -3.12 -6.45
N SER A 658 -32.46 -2.37 -5.60
CA SER A 658 -31.24 -1.62 -5.96
C SER A 658 -29.93 -2.44 -6.00
N ALA A 659 -29.95 -3.72 -5.61
CA ALA A 659 -28.73 -4.54 -5.49
C ALA A 659 -28.36 -5.36 -6.74
N ARG A 660 -29.23 -5.45 -7.76
CA ARG A 660 -29.01 -6.29 -8.96
C ARG A 660 -28.28 -5.60 -10.12
N GLN A 661 -27.93 -4.32 -10.01
CA GLN A 661 -27.32 -3.52 -11.10
C GLN A 661 -25.77 -3.52 -11.14
N TYR A 662 -25.09 -4.37 -10.36
CA TYR A 662 -23.62 -4.35 -10.26
C TYR A 662 -22.86 -5.29 -11.22
N ALA A 663 -23.52 -5.91 -12.20
CA ALA A 663 -22.92 -7.00 -12.99
C ALA A 663 -22.09 -6.58 -14.23
N ASP A 664 -21.98 -5.28 -14.55
CA ASP A 664 -21.51 -4.82 -15.86
C ASP A 664 -20.16 -4.05 -15.84
N ARG A 665 -19.31 -4.26 -14.81
CA ARG A 665 -18.01 -3.58 -14.68
C ARG A 665 -16.83 -4.50 -14.97
N GLU A 666 -15.79 -3.91 -15.56
CA GLU A 666 -14.43 -4.46 -15.68
C GLU A 666 -13.97 -5.01 -14.32
N GLN A 667 -13.53 -6.27 -14.29
CA GLN A 667 -13.12 -6.94 -13.06
C GLN A 667 -11.59 -6.95 -12.96
N LEU A 668 -11.06 -6.41 -11.85
CA LEU A 668 -9.64 -6.36 -11.57
C LEU A 668 -9.19 -7.56 -10.73
N TYR A 669 -8.17 -8.25 -11.21
CA TYR A 669 -7.51 -9.36 -10.54
C TYR A 669 -6.03 -9.05 -10.33
N ARG A 670 -5.45 -9.54 -9.23
CA ARG A 670 -4.00 -9.42 -8.96
C ARG A 670 -3.36 -10.79 -9.03
N TYR A 671 -2.18 -10.85 -9.64
CA TYR A 671 -1.39 -12.08 -9.82
C TYR A 671 0.06 -11.84 -9.44
N ASP A 672 0.64 -12.87 -8.82
CA ASP A 672 2.07 -12.93 -8.57
C ASP A 672 2.82 -13.16 -9.89
N GLU A 673 4.00 -12.58 -10.00
CA GLU A 673 4.89 -12.73 -11.13
C GLU A 673 6.20 -13.40 -10.69
N TRP A 674 6.68 -14.37 -11.46
CA TRP A 674 7.96 -14.99 -11.15
C TRP A 674 9.12 -14.12 -11.65
N ASP A 675 10.03 -13.76 -10.74
CA ASP A 675 11.24 -13.01 -11.07
C ASP A 675 12.45 -13.93 -10.91
N TYR A 676 13.02 -14.34 -12.05
CA TYR A 676 14.16 -15.25 -12.07
C TYR A 676 15.45 -14.63 -11.52
N THR A 677 15.59 -13.30 -11.47
CA THR A 677 16.81 -12.66 -10.96
C THR A 677 16.88 -12.70 -9.44
N ILE A 678 15.72 -12.66 -8.78
CA ILE A 678 15.60 -12.86 -7.33
C ILE A 678 15.34 -14.32 -6.96
N GLY A 679 14.92 -15.16 -7.91
CA GLY A 679 14.61 -16.56 -7.69
C GLY A 679 13.36 -16.78 -6.83
N ASP A 680 12.42 -15.84 -6.89
CA ASP A 680 11.21 -15.80 -6.07
C ASP A 680 10.07 -15.08 -6.82
N TYR A 681 8.86 -15.18 -6.29
CA TYR A 681 7.70 -14.44 -6.80
C TYR A 681 7.69 -13.00 -6.28
N ARG A 682 7.26 -12.08 -7.14
CA ARG A 682 6.80 -10.75 -6.76
C ARG A 682 5.30 -10.81 -6.48
N ARG A 683 4.88 -10.52 -5.24
CA ARG A 683 3.47 -10.64 -4.82
C ARG A 683 2.59 -9.54 -5.40
N GLU A 684 1.37 -9.91 -5.79
CA GLU A 684 0.34 -9.01 -6.35
C GLU A 684 0.87 -8.06 -7.43
N TRP A 685 1.90 -8.48 -8.16
CA TRP A 685 2.71 -7.60 -9.01
C TRP A 685 2.01 -7.21 -10.30
N CYS A 686 1.19 -8.12 -10.84
CA CYS A 686 0.46 -7.94 -12.08
C CYS A 686 -1.02 -7.70 -11.85
N PHE A 687 -1.55 -6.69 -12.51
CA PHE A 687 -2.94 -6.27 -12.47
C PHE A 687 -3.62 -6.70 -13.78
N LEU A 688 -4.47 -7.71 -13.68
CA LEU A 688 -5.19 -8.29 -14.80
C LEU A 688 -6.63 -7.75 -14.81
N HIS A 689 -6.99 -7.08 -15.90
CA HIS A 689 -8.31 -6.51 -16.14
C HIS A 689 -9.10 -7.45 -17.04
N GLN A 690 -10.13 -8.08 -16.49
CA GLN A 690 -11.01 -8.94 -17.23
C GLN A 690 -12.11 -8.12 -17.91
N ILE A 691 -12.12 -8.15 -19.24
CA ILE A 691 -12.97 -7.34 -20.10
C ILE A 691 -13.96 -8.24 -20.83
N ARG A 692 -15.26 -7.92 -20.73
CA ARG A 692 -16.33 -8.58 -21.51
C ARG A 692 -16.83 -7.74 -22.68
N ALA A 693 -16.81 -6.41 -22.55
CA ALA A 693 -17.23 -5.49 -23.60
C ALA A 693 -16.20 -5.48 -24.73
N MET A 694 -16.59 -5.99 -25.90
CA MET A 694 -15.77 -6.02 -27.11
C MET A 694 -16.58 -5.61 -28.33
N GLU A 695 -15.88 -5.15 -29.37
CA GLU A 695 -16.49 -4.93 -30.67
C GLU A 695 -17.04 -6.25 -31.23
N SER A 696 -18.15 -6.18 -31.95
CA SER A 696 -18.84 -7.35 -32.49
C SER A 696 -18.64 -7.43 -34.01
N ASN A 697 -18.16 -8.56 -34.52
CA ASN A 697 -18.07 -8.84 -35.95
C ASN A 697 -18.46 -10.30 -36.26
N PRO A 698 -19.76 -10.62 -36.22
CA PRO A 698 -20.25 -12.00 -36.43
C PRO A 698 -20.06 -12.47 -37.88
N GLU A 699 -20.07 -11.55 -38.86
CA GLU A 699 -19.91 -11.86 -40.29
C GLU A 699 -18.58 -12.57 -40.58
N PHE A 700 -17.51 -12.20 -39.86
CA PHE A 700 -16.21 -12.88 -39.99
C PHE A 700 -16.30 -14.38 -39.66
N VAL A 701 -17.05 -14.74 -38.61
CA VAL A 701 -17.22 -16.13 -38.17
C VAL A 701 -18.04 -16.93 -39.18
N GLU A 702 -19.12 -16.34 -39.68
CA GLU A 702 -19.99 -16.98 -40.68
C GLU A 702 -19.25 -17.22 -42.00
N ARG A 703 -18.46 -16.24 -42.45
CA ARG A 703 -17.61 -16.38 -43.62
C ARG A 703 -16.58 -17.49 -43.43
N THR A 704 -15.88 -17.52 -42.29
CA THR A 704 -14.89 -18.56 -41.96
C THR A 704 -15.48 -19.98 -42.02
N LEU A 705 -16.63 -20.19 -41.39
CA LEU A 705 -17.30 -21.50 -41.40
C LEU A 705 -17.78 -21.90 -42.80
N THR A 706 -18.07 -20.93 -43.67
CA THR A 706 -18.44 -21.15 -45.07
C THR A 706 -17.22 -21.51 -45.92
N ASP A 707 -16.14 -20.74 -45.81
CA ASP A 707 -14.90 -20.90 -46.57
C ASP A 707 -14.23 -22.25 -46.27
N TYR A 708 -14.27 -22.69 -45.00
CA TYR A 708 -13.67 -23.94 -44.54
C TYR A 708 -14.68 -25.06 -44.30
N ARG A 709 -15.88 -24.99 -44.88
CA ARG A 709 -16.96 -25.98 -44.66
C ARG A 709 -16.52 -27.44 -44.87
N ASN A 710 -15.70 -27.70 -45.87
CA ASN A 710 -15.17 -29.04 -46.16
C ASN A 710 -14.25 -29.55 -45.05
N ILE A 711 -13.39 -28.68 -44.53
CA ILE A 711 -12.45 -28.96 -43.45
C ILE A 711 -13.21 -29.17 -42.14
N SER A 712 -14.10 -28.24 -41.75
CA SER A 712 -14.94 -28.35 -40.55
C SER A 712 -15.71 -29.67 -40.55
N ARG A 713 -16.25 -30.12 -41.70
CA ARG A 713 -16.93 -31.42 -41.80
C ARG A 713 -16.00 -32.62 -41.53
N ILE A 714 -14.75 -32.56 -42.01
CA ILE A 714 -13.75 -33.63 -41.78
C ILE A 714 -13.35 -33.65 -40.31
N VAL A 715 -13.10 -32.48 -39.72
CA VAL A 715 -12.76 -32.29 -38.31
C VAL A 715 -13.87 -32.88 -37.44
N ARG A 716 -15.12 -32.43 -37.62
CA ARG A 716 -16.30 -32.97 -36.92
C ARG A 716 -16.41 -34.49 -36.99
N LYS A 717 -16.28 -35.06 -38.18
CA LYS A 717 -16.38 -36.51 -38.38
C LYS A 717 -15.28 -37.30 -37.65
N ARG A 718 -14.08 -36.72 -37.52
CA ARG A 718 -12.95 -37.31 -36.77
C ARG A 718 -13.11 -37.13 -35.26
N PHE A 719 -13.58 -35.98 -34.80
CA PHE A 719 -13.89 -35.70 -33.39
C PHE A 719 -15.00 -36.63 -32.86
N ASN A 720 -16.01 -36.97 -33.66
CA ASN A 720 -17.01 -37.96 -33.29
C ASN A 720 -16.45 -39.38 -33.02
N MET A 721 -15.25 -39.70 -33.51
CA MET A 721 -14.56 -40.97 -33.21
C MET A 721 -13.88 -40.98 -31.83
N LEU A 722 -13.79 -39.83 -31.16
CA LEU A 722 -13.22 -39.66 -29.81
C LEU A 722 -14.24 -39.87 -28.69
N ARG A 723 -15.33 -40.62 -28.92
CA ARG A 723 -16.28 -41.00 -27.86
C ARG A 723 -15.93 -42.38 -27.26
N PRO A 724 -15.02 -42.51 -26.27
CA PRO A 724 -14.91 -43.72 -25.48
C PRO A 724 -15.80 -43.68 -24.23
N GLN A 725 -16.32 -44.85 -23.86
CA GLN A 725 -17.17 -45.11 -22.70
C GLN A 725 -16.30 -45.43 -21.48
N LEU A 726 -15.91 -44.42 -20.69
CA LEU A 726 -15.25 -44.67 -19.40
C LEU A 726 -16.30 -44.80 -18.28
N LEU A 727 -16.15 -45.86 -17.48
CA LEU A 727 -16.93 -46.03 -16.24
C LEU A 727 -16.38 -45.08 -15.18
N LYS A 728 -17.15 -44.06 -14.79
CA LYS A 728 -16.80 -43.08 -13.75
C LYS A 728 -17.68 -43.29 -12.53
N LYS A 729 -17.11 -43.12 -11.33
CA LYS A 729 -17.88 -43.03 -10.08
C LYS A 729 -18.77 -41.79 -10.15
N VAL A 730 -20.07 -41.98 -10.27
CA VAL A 730 -21.11 -40.95 -10.21
C VAL A 730 -21.58 -40.83 -8.77
N LYS A 731 -21.46 -39.62 -8.23
CA LYS A 731 -21.90 -39.22 -6.90
C LYS A 731 -23.40 -38.91 -6.89
N GLY A 732 -24.02 -38.94 -5.71
CA GLY A 732 -25.40 -38.52 -5.57
C GLY A 732 -26.41 -39.55 -6.05
N MET A 733 -26.16 -40.83 -5.77
CA MET A 733 -27.07 -41.92 -6.06
C MET A 733 -27.77 -42.36 -4.78
N LEU A 734 -29.01 -42.86 -4.91
CA LEU A 734 -29.77 -43.45 -3.80
C LEU A 734 -29.11 -44.73 -3.26
N ASP A 735 -28.35 -45.42 -4.11
CA ASP A 735 -27.63 -46.65 -3.80
C ASP A 735 -26.32 -46.71 -4.60
N GLY A 736 -25.30 -47.38 -4.09
CA GLY A 736 -23.97 -47.39 -4.70
C GLY A 736 -22.92 -48.16 -3.91
N GLU A 737 -21.75 -48.35 -4.52
CA GLU A 737 -20.64 -49.14 -3.98
C GLU A 737 -19.93 -48.45 -2.81
N ASP A 738 -20.06 -47.12 -2.70
CA ASP A 738 -19.26 -46.27 -1.82
C ASP A 738 -20.10 -45.08 -1.31
N LEU A 739 -19.78 -44.51 -0.16
CA LEU A 739 -20.54 -43.39 0.42
C LEU A 739 -19.89 -42.06 0.03
N ASP A 740 -20.66 -41.14 -0.56
CA ASP A 740 -20.21 -39.77 -0.78
C ASP A 740 -20.25 -39.00 0.54
N ILE A 741 -19.12 -38.95 1.23
CA ILE A 741 -18.99 -38.30 2.54
C ILE A 741 -19.48 -36.85 2.52
N GLU A 742 -19.22 -36.12 1.43
CA GLU A 742 -19.66 -34.72 1.30
C GLU A 742 -21.18 -34.61 1.28
N ARG A 743 -21.85 -35.41 0.45
CA ARG A 743 -23.32 -35.42 0.38
C ARG A 743 -23.97 -36.02 1.62
N ALA A 744 -23.32 -36.98 2.28
CA ALA A 744 -23.78 -37.51 3.56
C ALA A 744 -23.74 -36.42 4.64
N ILE A 745 -22.68 -35.60 4.67
CA ILE A 745 -22.59 -34.43 5.56
C ILE A 745 -23.68 -33.42 5.20
N GLU A 746 -23.86 -33.09 3.91
CA GLU A 746 -24.93 -32.18 3.46
C GLU A 746 -26.32 -32.69 3.83
N SER A 747 -26.62 -33.98 3.66
CA SER A 747 -27.89 -34.59 4.05
C SER A 747 -28.16 -34.51 5.56
N ILE A 748 -27.12 -34.67 6.39
CA ILE A 748 -27.21 -34.46 7.84
C ILE A 748 -27.46 -32.97 8.14
N ILE A 749 -26.82 -32.06 7.41
CA ILE A 749 -27.03 -30.61 7.53
C ILE A 749 -28.48 -30.28 7.14
N ASP A 750 -28.99 -30.75 6.00
CA ASP A 750 -30.38 -30.56 5.55
C ASP A 750 -31.36 -31.00 6.63
N GLY A 751 -31.10 -32.16 7.24
CA GLY A 751 -31.88 -32.67 8.36
C GLY A 751 -31.87 -31.78 9.60
N LYS A 752 -30.79 -31.03 9.85
CA LYS A 752 -30.73 -30.01 10.92
C LYS A 752 -31.41 -28.70 10.52
N LEU A 753 -31.40 -28.38 9.22
CA LEU A 753 -32.09 -27.22 8.64
C LEU A 753 -33.61 -27.41 8.55
N GLY A 754 -34.14 -28.58 8.92
CA GLY A 754 -35.56 -28.91 8.75
C GLY A 754 -35.94 -29.15 7.28
N VAL A 755 -34.95 -29.23 6.39
CA VAL A 755 -35.12 -29.55 4.98
C VAL A 755 -35.18 -31.07 4.82
N THR A 756 -35.95 -31.54 3.83
CA THR A 756 -35.98 -32.96 3.49
C THR A 756 -34.57 -33.45 3.19
N ARG A 757 -34.13 -34.47 3.93
CA ARG A 757 -32.79 -35.02 3.78
C ARG A 757 -32.60 -35.58 2.38
N GLU A 758 -31.52 -35.18 1.73
CA GLU A 758 -31.13 -35.79 0.47
C GLU A 758 -30.69 -37.24 0.71
N GLU A 759 -31.41 -38.21 0.15
CA GLU A 759 -31.09 -39.64 0.29
C GLU A 759 -30.01 -40.09 -0.70
N ARG A 760 -29.71 -39.25 -1.69
CA ARG A 760 -28.66 -39.45 -2.68
C ARG A 760 -27.26 -39.22 -2.11
N VAL A 761 -26.84 -40.09 -1.20
CA VAL A 761 -25.55 -40.01 -0.48
C VAL A 761 -24.54 -41.08 -0.93
N TYR A 762 -24.89 -41.92 -1.89
CA TYR A 762 -24.00 -42.98 -2.39
C TYR A 762 -23.33 -42.60 -3.71
N MET A 763 -22.27 -43.34 -4.04
CA MET A 763 -21.52 -43.26 -5.29
C MET A 763 -21.58 -44.60 -6.02
N GLN A 764 -21.87 -44.57 -7.32
CA GLN A 764 -21.96 -45.75 -8.17
C GLN A 764 -21.10 -45.58 -9.42
N ARG A 765 -20.40 -46.61 -9.91
CA ARG A 765 -19.70 -46.53 -11.20
C ARG A 765 -20.69 -46.63 -12.36
N GLN A 766 -20.89 -45.55 -13.11
CA GLN A 766 -21.72 -45.52 -14.32
C GLN A 766 -20.89 -45.12 -15.54
N ARG A 767 -21.34 -45.51 -16.74
CA ARG A 767 -20.76 -45.02 -18.00
C ARG A 767 -21.14 -43.55 -18.12
N LYS A 768 -20.18 -42.64 -17.95
CA LYS A 768 -20.41 -41.19 -18.10
C LYS A 768 -19.70 -40.70 -19.35
N ASP A 769 -20.29 -39.70 -19.99
CA ASP A 769 -19.72 -39.02 -21.14
C ASP A 769 -18.35 -38.41 -20.84
N ARG A 770 -17.62 -38.12 -21.91
CA ARG A 770 -16.32 -37.47 -21.90
C ARG A 770 -16.40 -36.14 -21.11
N ASP A 771 -15.65 -36.06 -20.02
CA ASP A 771 -15.64 -34.93 -19.06
C ASP A 771 -14.36 -34.11 -19.22
N VAL A 772 -14.33 -33.34 -20.30
CA VAL A 772 -13.19 -32.52 -20.73
C VAL A 772 -13.58 -31.05 -20.69
N ALA A 773 -12.71 -30.23 -20.12
CA ALA A 773 -12.77 -28.77 -20.20
C ALA A 773 -11.56 -28.23 -20.96
N ALA A 774 -11.78 -27.47 -22.03
CA ALA A 774 -10.72 -26.85 -22.82
C ALA A 774 -10.80 -25.32 -22.78
N LEU A 775 -9.68 -24.64 -22.58
CA LEU A 775 -9.60 -23.18 -22.66
C LEU A 775 -8.64 -22.79 -23.78
N PHE A 776 -9.12 -21.98 -24.72
CA PHE A 776 -8.29 -21.35 -25.76
C PHE A 776 -7.88 -19.96 -25.29
N LEU A 777 -6.57 -19.73 -25.19
CA LEU A 777 -5.98 -18.46 -24.81
C LEU A 777 -5.24 -17.89 -26.02
N VAL A 778 -5.85 -16.88 -26.64
CA VAL A 778 -5.39 -16.27 -27.90
C VAL A 778 -4.59 -15.01 -27.60
N ASP A 779 -3.40 -14.91 -28.19
CA ASP A 779 -2.58 -13.71 -28.12
C ASP A 779 -3.22 -12.61 -28.97
N MET A 780 -3.30 -11.40 -28.40
CA MET A 780 -3.80 -10.22 -29.08
C MET A 780 -2.73 -9.13 -29.09
N SER A 781 -1.45 -9.48 -29.03
CA SER A 781 -0.34 -8.54 -29.08
C SER A 781 -0.13 -7.95 -30.48
N ALA A 782 0.72 -6.92 -30.58
CA ALA A 782 0.97 -6.17 -31.81
C ALA A 782 1.63 -7.01 -32.91
N SER A 783 2.42 -8.03 -32.57
CA SER A 783 3.01 -8.96 -33.54
C SER A 783 1.96 -9.66 -34.39
N THR A 784 0.78 -9.89 -33.82
CA THR A 784 -0.33 -10.57 -34.52
C THR A 784 -0.92 -9.76 -35.69
N ASP A 785 -0.55 -8.48 -35.85
CA ASP A 785 -0.92 -7.66 -37.03
C ASP A 785 0.01 -7.92 -38.23
N ASP A 786 1.16 -8.57 -38.04
CA ASP A 786 2.10 -8.87 -39.11
C ASP A 786 1.48 -9.81 -40.16
N VAL A 787 1.88 -9.60 -41.41
CA VAL A 787 1.40 -10.36 -42.57
C VAL A 787 2.37 -11.52 -42.83
N ILE A 788 1.82 -12.71 -43.06
CA ILE A 788 2.62 -13.92 -43.32
C ILE A 788 3.28 -13.81 -44.71
N SER A 789 4.61 -13.76 -44.73
CA SER A 789 5.47 -13.65 -45.94
C SER A 789 6.35 -14.89 -46.18
N ASP A 790 6.83 -15.05 -47.42
CA ASP A 790 7.67 -16.18 -47.88
C ASP A 790 9.06 -16.16 -47.20
N PRO A 791 9.58 -17.28 -46.66
CA PRO A 791 10.98 -17.32 -46.21
C PRO A 791 11.90 -17.12 -47.41
N GLU A 792 12.78 -16.10 -47.33
CA GLU A 792 13.84 -15.88 -48.31
C GLU A 792 14.87 -17.02 -48.24
N ASP A 793 14.65 -18.12 -48.97
CA ASP A 793 15.67 -19.14 -49.24
C ASP A 793 15.56 -19.70 -50.67
N GLU A 794 16.72 -19.72 -51.33
CA GLU A 794 16.98 -19.73 -52.77
C GLU A 794 16.73 -21.05 -53.54
N ASP A 795 15.89 -21.97 -53.07
CA ASP A 795 15.72 -23.28 -53.73
C ASP A 795 14.27 -23.53 -54.19
N SER A 796 14.00 -23.00 -55.39
CA SER A 796 12.74 -23.03 -56.13
C SER A 796 12.38 -24.43 -56.64
N SER A 797 12.05 -25.38 -55.75
CA SER A 797 11.45 -26.67 -56.14
C SER A 797 10.70 -27.41 -55.02
N ARG A 798 10.07 -26.71 -54.06
CA ARG A 798 9.16 -27.35 -53.08
C ARG A 798 7.82 -26.62 -52.91
N SER A 799 6.79 -27.30 -53.40
CA SER A 799 5.35 -27.20 -53.06
C SER A 799 4.57 -25.93 -53.41
N LYS A 800 3.70 -26.06 -54.44
CA LYS A 800 2.51 -25.24 -54.74
C LYS A 800 1.42 -25.26 -53.62
N VAL A 801 1.81 -25.29 -52.36
CA VAL A 801 0.92 -25.47 -51.19
C VAL A 801 0.83 -24.19 -50.33
N PHE A 802 1.69 -23.20 -50.57
CA PHE A 802 1.76 -21.94 -49.80
C PHE A 802 0.84 -20.79 -50.29
N GLU A 803 0.14 -20.92 -51.42
CA GLU A 803 -0.67 -19.83 -52.01
C GLU A 803 -1.86 -19.37 -51.15
N ASN A 804 -2.38 -20.19 -50.22
CA ASN A 804 -3.62 -19.90 -49.47
C ASN A 804 -3.43 -19.14 -48.14
N ILE A 805 -2.19 -18.85 -47.73
CA ILE A 805 -1.87 -18.20 -46.44
C ILE A 805 -1.19 -16.85 -46.64
N MET A 806 -0.46 -16.72 -47.75
CA MET A 806 0.24 -15.50 -48.16
C MET A 806 -0.71 -14.30 -48.17
N GLY A 807 -0.33 -13.23 -47.46
CA GLY A 807 -1.10 -11.98 -47.41
C GLY A 807 -2.16 -11.92 -46.30
N LYS A 808 -2.37 -12.97 -45.50
CA LYS A 808 -3.21 -12.90 -44.29
C LYS A 808 -2.41 -12.40 -43.08
N ARG A 809 -3.08 -11.68 -42.19
CA ARG A 809 -2.54 -11.32 -40.87
C ARG A 809 -2.60 -12.51 -39.93
N ILE A 810 -1.63 -12.60 -39.03
CA ILE A 810 -1.52 -13.69 -38.08
C ILE A 810 -2.77 -13.80 -37.18
N ILE A 811 -3.28 -12.68 -36.66
CA ILE A 811 -4.48 -12.66 -35.82
C ILE A 811 -5.72 -13.25 -36.53
N ASP A 812 -5.82 -13.05 -37.84
CA ASP A 812 -6.95 -13.56 -38.62
C ASP A 812 -6.87 -15.09 -38.73
N LEU A 813 -5.67 -15.64 -38.87
CA LEU A 813 -5.39 -17.07 -38.81
C LEU A 813 -5.69 -17.68 -37.42
N GLU A 814 -5.28 -17.01 -36.35
CA GLU A 814 -5.56 -17.46 -34.97
C GLU A 814 -7.07 -17.52 -34.70
N LYS A 815 -7.81 -16.50 -35.15
CA LYS A 815 -9.28 -16.46 -35.07
C LYS A 815 -9.93 -17.57 -35.87
N GLU A 816 -9.54 -17.75 -37.13
CA GLU A 816 -10.05 -18.82 -38.00
C GLU A 816 -9.87 -20.20 -37.33
N THR A 817 -8.73 -20.42 -36.69
CA THR A 817 -8.39 -21.66 -35.98
C THR A 817 -9.31 -21.91 -34.79
N VAL A 818 -9.51 -20.90 -33.95
CA VAL A 818 -10.40 -20.97 -32.77
C VAL A 818 -11.84 -21.23 -33.19
N ILE A 819 -12.31 -20.59 -34.27
CA ILE A 819 -13.66 -20.77 -34.81
C ILE A 819 -13.89 -22.23 -35.23
N LEU A 820 -12.94 -22.82 -35.96
CA LEU A 820 -13.04 -24.22 -36.42
C LEU A 820 -13.03 -25.22 -35.25
N MET A 821 -12.23 -24.93 -34.21
CA MET A 821 -12.19 -25.75 -33.00
C MET A 821 -13.47 -25.61 -32.17
N ALA A 822 -14.01 -24.40 -32.02
CA ALA A 822 -15.27 -24.16 -31.33
C ALA A 822 -16.43 -24.93 -31.98
N ASP A 823 -16.56 -24.87 -33.32
CA ASP A 823 -17.57 -25.63 -34.08
C ASP A 823 -17.45 -27.15 -33.87
N ALA A 824 -16.22 -27.68 -33.79
CA ALA A 824 -15.98 -29.09 -33.54
C ALA A 824 -16.28 -29.52 -32.09
N LEU A 825 -15.97 -28.67 -31.11
CA LEU A 825 -16.21 -28.95 -29.68
C LEU A 825 -17.69 -28.84 -29.31
N GLU A 826 -18.45 -27.94 -29.95
CA GLU A 826 -19.90 -27.84 -29.81
C GLU A 826 -20.60 -29.15 -30.20
N GLU A 827 -20.20 -29.79 -31.30
CA GLU A 827 -20.79 -31.08 -31.71
C GLU A 827 -20.36 -32.24 -30.80
N LEU A 828 -19.14 -32.16 -30.26
CA LEU A 828 -18.58 -33.18 -29.38
C LEU A 828 -19.18 -33.16 -27.97
N GLY A 829 -19.62 -31.98 -27.51
CA GLY A 829 -20.22 -31.76 -26.20
C GLY A 829 -19.21 -31.47 -25.07
N ASP A 830 -17.95 -31.16 -25.41
CA ASP A 830 -16.95 -30.79 -24.40
C ASP A 830 -17.18 -29.36 -23.90
N SER A 831 -16.89 -29.12 -22.63
CA SER A 831 -16.94 -27.77 -22.07
C SER A 831 -15.74 -26.96 -22.59
N TYR A 832 -15.98 -25.76 -23.10
CA TYR A 832 -14.86 -24.91 -23.52
C TYR A 832 -15.08 -23.42 -23.31
N SER A 833 -13.98 -22.69 -23.18
CA SER A 833 -13.91 -21.23 -23.04
C SER A 833 -12.91 -20.66 -24.05
N ILE A 834 -13.18 -19.45 -24.54
CA ILE A 834 -12.32 -18.72 -25.46
C ILE A 834 -11.99 -17.37 -24.82
N CYS A 835 -10.71 -17.11 -24.65
CA CYS A 835 -10.19 -15.90 -24.04
C CYS A 835 -9.06 -15.31 -24.89
N GLY A 836 -8.97 -13.99 -24.94
CA GLY A 836 -7.84 -13.27 -25.53
C GLY A 836 -7.00 -12.58 -24.46
N PHE A 837 -5.73 -12.29 -24.72
CA PHE A 837 -4.91 -11.51 -23.79
C PHE A 837 -4.00 -10.51 -24.50
N SER A 838 -3.69 -9.40 -23.82
CA SER A 838 -2.70 -8.41 -24.25
C SER A 838 -2.06 -7.76 -23.03
N GLY A 839 -0.78 -7.40 -23.11
CA GLY A 839 -0.04 -6.71 -22.05
C GLY A 839 0.11 -5.21 -22.30
N TYR A 840 0.09 -4.42 -21.23
CA TYR A 840 0.60 -3.05 -21.20
C TYR A 840 1.24 -2.78 -19.84
N GLY A 841 2.39 -3.40 -19.63
CA GLY A 841 3.10 -3.36 -18.38
C GLY A 841 2.38 -4.13 -17.28
N ARG A 842 2.98 -4.16 -16.09
CA ARG A 842 2.44 -4.94 -14.96
C ARG A 842 1.08 -4.42 -14.47
N GLU A 843 0.81 -3.14 -14.62
CA GLU A 843 -0.41 -2.48 -14.10
C GLU A 843 -1.65 -2.71 -14.98
N ARG A 844 -1.46 -3.24 -16.19
CA ARG A 844 -2.56 -3.42 -17.13
C ARG A 844 -2.33 -4.59 -18.08
N VAL A 845 -2.60 -5.79 -17.57
CA VAL A 845 -2.78 -7.00 -18.40
C VAL A 845 -4.24 -7.12 -18.76
N GLU A 846 -4.59 -6.99 -20.03
CA GLU A 846 -5.97 -7.08 -20.51
C GLU A 846 -6.31 -8.54 -20.83
N TYR A 847 -7.39 -9.06 -20.26
CA TYR A 847 -7.90 -10.41 -20.47
C TYR A 847 -9.33 -10.36 -21.00
N PHE A 848 -9.51 -10.73 -22.26
CA PHE A 848 -10.78 -10.63 -22.98
C PHE A 848 -11.56 -11.93 -22.88
N LEU A 849 -12.66 -11.94 -22.12
CA LEU A 849 -13.52 -13.11 -22.02
C LEU A 849 -14.50 -13.15 -23.21
N CYS A 850 -14.08 -13.83 -24.29
CA CYS A 850 -14.87 -13.96 -25.52
C CYS A 850 -16.01 -14.96 -25.37
N LYS A 851 -15.77 -16.06 -24.64
CA LYS A 851 -16.77 -17.08 -24.30
C LYS A 851 -16.41 -17.70 -22.95
N ASP A 852 -17.34 -17.65 -22.00
CA ASP A 852 -17.23 -18.40 -20.74
C ASP A 852 -17.63 -19.88 -20.91
N PHE A 853 -17.26 -20.73 -19.95
CA PHE A 853 -17.66 -22.15 -19.94
C PHE A 853 -19.17 -22.34 -19.85
N SER A 854 -19.89 -21.42 -19.22
CA SER A 854 -21.34 -21.45 -19.06
C SER A 854 -22.11 -20.86 -20.26
N GLU A 855 -21.43 -20.19 -21.19
CA GLU A 855 -22.05 -19.57 -22.36
C GLU A 855 -22.15 -20.54 -23.53
N THR A 856 -23.23 -20.45 -24.30
CA THR A 856 -23.42 -21.17 -25.57
C THR A 856 -22.76 -20.43 -26.73
N PHE A 857 -22.36 -21.14 -27.79
CA PHE A 857 -21.78 -20.51 -29.01
C PHE A 857 -22.82 -19.81 -29.90
N ASP A 858 -23.44 -18.77 -29.35
CA ASP A 858 -24.49 -17.96 -29.97
C ASP A 858 -23.95 -16.80 -30.81
N TYR A 859 -24.85 -15.99 -31.38
CA TYR A 859 -24.51 -14.84 -32.21
C TYR A 859 -23.64 -13.80 -31.47
N THR A 860 -23.87 -13.60 -30.17
CA THR A 860 -23.13 -12.65 -29.34
C THR A 860 -21.68 -13.11 -29.12
N VAL A 861 -21.48 -14.40 -28.82
CA VAL A 861 -20.15 -15.02 -28.69
C VAL A 861 -19.41 -14.99 -30.03
N LYS A 862 -20.08 -15.34 -31.14
CA LYS A 862 -19.50 -15.24 -32.49
C LYS A 862 -19.07 -13.82 -32.82
N GLY A 863 -19.90 -12.83 -32.47
CA GLY A 863 -19.59 -11.41 -32.57
C GLY A 863 -18.30 -11.03 -31.84
N ARG A 864 -18.19 -11.42 -30.57
CA ARG A 864 -16.99 -11.18 -29.73
C ARG A 864 -15.72 -11.81 -30.33
N ILE A 865 -15.80 -13.06 -30.79
CA ILE A 865 -14.66 -13.78 -31.39
C ILE A 865 -14.22 -13.13 -32.71
N GLY A 866 -15.17 -12.78 -33.58
CA GLY A 866 -14.86 -12.09 -34.83
C GLY A 866 -14.33 -10.67 -34.61
N GLY A 867 -14.65 -10.04 -33.47
CA GLY A 867 -14.17 -8.73 -33.05
C GLY A 867 -12.75 -8.68 -32.47
N ILE A 868 -12.09 -9.84 -32.31
CA ILE A 868 -10.68 -9.91 -31.89
C ILE A 868 -9.81 -9.15 -32.90
N LYS A 869 -8.92 -8.29 -32.39
CA LYS A 869 -7.98 -7.46 -33.13
C LYS A 869 -6.62 -7.40 -32.40
N PRO A 870 -5.51 -7.17 -33.12
CA PRO A 870 -4.21 -6.92 -32.53
C PRO A 870 -4.25 -5.69 -31.62
N ARG A 871 -3.48 -5.75 -30.54
CA ARG A 871 -3.35 -4.70 -29.51
C ARG A 871 -1.87 -4.43 -29.21
N ARG A 872 -1.43 -4.68 -27.97
CA ARG A 872 -0.19 -4.10 -27.42
C ARG A 872 0.90 -5.17 -27.24
N SER A 873 1.34 -5.43 -26.02
CA SER A 873 2.47 -6.31 -25.72
C SER A 873 2.03 -7.74 -25.40
N THR A 874 2.99 -8.64 -25.16
CA THR A 874 2.77 -10.06 -24.86
C THR A 874 3.21 -10.40 -23.43
N ARG A 875 2.31 -10.25 -22.44
CA ARG A 875 2.54 -10.60 -21.02
C ARG A 875 1.76 -11.86 -20.64
N MET A 876 2.33 -13.04 -20.94
CA MET A 876 1.61 -14.33 -20.88
C MET A 876 1.40 -14.85 -19.46
N GLY A 877 2.37 -14.71 -18.55
CA GLY A 877 2.36 -15.35 -17.24
C GLY A 877 1.07 -15.12 -16.42
N PRO A 878 0.66 -13.86 -16.18
CA PRO A 878 -0.59 -13.55 -15.48
C PRO A 878 -1.83 -14.08 -16.20
N ALA A 879 -1.87 -14.04 -17.54
CA ALA A 879 -2.98 -14.55 -18.33
C ALA A 879 -3.11 -16.08 -18.22
N ILE A 880 -1.99 -16.81 -18.27
CA ILE A 880 -1.93 -18.27 -18.08
C ILE A 880 -2.39 -18.65 -16.66
N ARG A 881 -1.95 -17.92 -15.64
CA ARG A 881 -2.39 -18.12 -14.24
C ARG A 881 -3.89 -17.87 -14.08
N HIS A 882 -4.44 -16.85 -14.75
CA HIS A 882 -5.88 -16.58 -14.75
C HIS A 882 -6.67 -17.68 -15.46
N ALA A 883 -6.24 -18.11 -16.64
CA ALA A 883 -6.82 -19.22 -17.38
C ALA A 883 -6.80 -20.53 -16.57
N THR A 884 -5.67 -20.82 -15.91
CA THR A 884 -5.50 -21.96 -15.00
C THR A 884 -6.52 -21.92 -13.87
N LYS A 885 -6.71 -20.76 -13.23
CA LYS A 885 -7.70 -20.58 -12.15
C LYS A 885 -9.14 -20.78 -12.66
N SER A 886 -9.45 -20.33 -13.87
CA SER A 886 -10.76 -20.53 -14.50
C SER A 886 -11.02 -22.00 -14.82
N LEU A 887 -10.05 -22.71 -15.40
CA LEU A 887 -10.13 -24.16 -15.65
C LEU A 887 -10.34 -24.96 -14.37
N LYS A 888 -9.55 -24.70 -13.31
CA LYS A 888 -9.71 -25.39 -12.02
C LYS A 888 -11.11 -25.27 -11.44
N ARG A 889 -11.79 -24.15 -11.67
CA ARG A 889 -13.15 -23.88 -11.15
C ARG A 889 -14.21 -24.76 -11.78
N VAL A 890 -13.99 -25.25 -13.01
CA VAL A 890 -14.92 -26.13 -13.74
C VAL A 890 -14.95 -27.53 -13.12
N GLY A 891 -13.83 -28.00 -12.57
CA GLY A 891 -13.75 -29.31 -11.90
C GLY A 891 -13.82 -30.53 -12.83
N SER A 892 -13.70 -30.36 -14.15
CA SER A 892 -13.64 -31.47 -15.12
C SER A 892 -12.43 -32.37 -14.91
N ALA A 893 -12.57 -33.65 -15.26
CA ALA A 893 -11.52 -34.66 -15.07
C ALA A 893 -10.28 -34.41 -15.92
N ILE A 894 -10.48 -33.97 -17.17
CA ILE A 894 -9.38 -33.58 -18.06
C ILE A 894 -9.52 -32.09 -18.33
N GLN A 895 -8.46 -31.34 -18.02
CA GLN A 895 -8.40 -29.89 -18.23
C GLN A 895 -7.27 -29.59 -19.20
N VAL A 896 -7.58 -28.87 -20.27
CA VAL A 896 -6.63 -28.54 -21.33
C VAL A 896 -6.57 -27.03 -21.53
N LEU A 897 -5.37 -26.47 -21.47
CA LEU A 897 -5.09 -25.08 -21.82
C LEU A 897 -4.36 -25.05 -23.16
N ILE A 898 -4.98 -24.47 -24.18
CA ILE A 898 -4.41 -24.30 -25.52
C ILE A 898 -4.07 -22.83 -25.69
N ILE A 899 -2.78 -22.54 -25.82
CA ILE A 899 -2.25 -21.19 -26.04
C ILE A 899 -2.00 -21.03 -27.53
N ILE A 900 -2.46 -19.93 -28.11
CA ILE A 900 -2.24 -19.58 -29.51
C ILE A 900 -1.53 -18.24 -29.50
N SER A 901 -0.28 -18.23 -29.94
CA SER A 901 0.56 -17.03 -29.92
C SER A 901 1.66 -17.13 -30.96
N ASP A 902 1.83 -16.06 -31.73
CA ASP A 902 2.97 -15.83 -32.61
C ASP A 902 4.16 -15.18 -31.93
N GLY A 903 3.98 -14.77 -30.68
CA GLY A 903 4.81 -13.78 -30.03
C GLY A 903 5.77 -14.38 -29.02
N TYR A 904 6.95 -13.79 -28.98
CA TYR A 904 7.85 -13.95 -27.86
C TYR A 904 7.29 -13.20 -26.63
N PRO A 905 7.26 -13.78 -25.41
CA PRO A 905 6.79 -13.06 -24.22
C PRO A 905 7.65 -11.83 -23.93
N GLN A 906 7.13 -10.65 -24.28
CA GLN A 906 7.82 -9.38 -24.10
C GLN A 906 6.81 -8.28 -23.78
N ASP A 907 7.14 -7.49 -22.76
CA ASP A 907 6.45 -6.27 -22.40
C ASP A 907 7.48 -5.18 -22.09
N PHE A 908 7.04 -3.92 -22.01
CA PHE A 908 7.95 -2.77 -21.93
C PHE A 908 8.66 -2.64 -20.58
N ASP A 909 8.10 -3.19 -19.51
CA ASP A 909 8.64 -3.15 -18.14
C ASP A 909 9.05 -4.54 -17.60
N TYR A 910 9.20 -5.54 -18.47
CA TYR A 910 9.74 -6.85 -18.07
C TYR A 910 11.22 -6.76 -17.71
N GLY A 911 11.51 -7.01 -16.43
CA GLY A 911 12.86 -6.89 -15.87
C GLY A 911 13.44 -5.47 -15.94
N LYS A 912 14.68 -5.29 -15.48
CA LYS A 912 15.37 -3.98 -15.50
C LYS A 912 15.91 -3.60 -16.87
N ASN A 913 16.28 -4.61 -17.67
CA ASN A 913 16.82 -4.40 -19.00
C ASN A 913 15.75 -4.74 -20.03
N ARG A 914 15.15 -3.70 -20.63
CA ARG A 914 14.11 -3.81 -21.66
C ARG A 914 14.53 -4.65 -22.88
N ASN A 915 15.84 -4.74 -23.16
CA ASN A 915 16.36 -5.53 -24.26
C ASN A 915 16.62 -6.99 -23.88
N SER A 916 16.59 -7.32 -22.58
CA SER A 916 16.75 -8.69 -22.11
C SER A 916 15.42 -9.43 -22.27
N ARG A 917 15.40 -10.34 -23.23
CA ARG A 917 14.22 -11.14 -23.51
C ARG A 917 14.00 -12.26 -22.48
N LYS A 918 14.98 -12.55 -21.62
CA LYS A 918 14.97 -13.72 -20.72
C LYS A 918 13.86 -13.68 -19.67
N TYR A 919 13.49 -12.49 -19.16
CA TYR A 919 12.55 -12.38 -18.05
C TYR A 919 11.16 -12.94 -18.40
N GLY A 920 10.60 -12.53 -19.54
CA GLY A 920 9.28 -12.99 -19.99
C GLY A 920 9.22 -14.49 -20.26
N ILE A 921 10.30 -15.07 -20.78
CA ILE A 921 10.45 -16.54 -20.94
C ILE A 921 10.31 -17.23 -19.59
N GLU A 922 11.11 -16.81 -18.60
CA GLU A 922 11.22 -17.53 -17.32
C GLU A 922 9.90 -17.46 -16.53
N ASP A 923 9.21 -16.30 -16.54
CA ASP A 923 7.88 -16.18 -15.93
C ASP A 923 6.82 -17.03 -16.66
N THR A 924 6.86 -17.05 -17.99
CA THR A 924 5.94 -17.87 -18.80
C THR A 924 6.19 -19.36 -18.55
N ALA A 925 7.44 -19.82 -18.58
CA ALA A 925 7.84 -21.19 -18.26
C ALA A 925 7.36 -21.60 -16.86
N LYS A 926 7.48 -20.69 -15.89
CA LYS A 926 6.99 -20.91 -14.53
C LYS A 926 5.46 -21.07 -14.51
N SER A 927 4.71 -20.19 -15.17
CA SER A 927 3.25 -20.26 -15.24
C SER A 927 2.75 -21.55 -15.90
N ILE A 928 3.44 -22.04 -16.93
CA ILE A 928 3.15 -23.34 -17.56
C ILE A 928 3.42 -24.47 -16.57
N SER A 929 4.55 -24.44 -15.87
CA SER A 929 4.87 -25.44 -14.86
C SER A 929 3.84 -25.46 -13.72
N GLU A 930 3.33 -24.29 -13.30
CA GLU A 930 2.26 -24.18 -12.30
C GLU A 930 0.95 -24.79 -12.81
N ALA A 931 0.58 -24.56 -14.08
CA ALA A 931 -0.59 -25.20 -14.69
C ALA A 931 -0.45 -26.73 -14.69
N ARG A 932 0.74 -27.25 -15.03
CA ARG A 932 1.04 -28.69 -14.97
C ARG A 932 0.93 -29.27 -13.55
N GLN A 933 1.42 -28.56 -12.54
CA GLN A 933 1.29 -28.98 -11.14
C GLN A 933 -0.18 -29.10 -10.69
N HIS A 934 -1.07 -28.34 -11.33
CA HIS A 934 -2.51 -28.43 -11.11
C HIS A 934 -3.21 -29.52 -11.95
N GLY A 935 -2.46 -30.34 -12.68
CA GLY A 935 -3.01 -31.39 -13.54
C GLY A 935 -3.58 -30.88 -14.87
N ILE A 936 -3.36 -29.60 -15.21
CA ILE A 936 -3.81 -29.04 -16.48
C ILE A 936 -2.77 -29.37 -17.56
N LYS A 937 -3.24 -29.94 -18.66
CA LYS A 937 -2.40 -30.20 -19.83
C LYS A 937 -2.30 -28.93 -20.67
N THR A 938 -1.09 -28.44 -20.89
CA THR A 938 -0.83 -27.22 -21.66
C THR A 938 -0.32 -27.55 -23.06
N PHE A 939 -0.77 -26.82 -24.07
CA PHE A 939 -0.26 -26.93 -25.42
C PHE A 939 -0.18 -25.56 -26.11
N CYS A 940 0.95 -25.24 -26.75
CA CYS A 940 1.15 -23.97 -27.45
C CYS A 940 1.17 -24.16 -28.96
N LEU A 941 0.45 -23.29 -29.67
CA LEU A 941 0.46 -23.18 -31.12
C LEU A 941 1.09 -21.86 -31.50
N THR A 942 2.15 -21.92 -32.30
CA THR A 942 2.85 -20.74 -32.79
C THR A 942 3.01 -20.77 -34.29
N VAL A 943 2.99 -19.60 -34.93
CA VAL A 943 3.20 -19.43 -36.37
C VAL A 943 4.58 -18.83 -36.69
N ASP A 944 5.38 -18.49 -35.66
CA ASP A 944 6.73 -17.97 -35.84
C ASP A 944 7.70 -19.10 -36.27
N PRO A 945 8.31 -19.02 -37.47
CA PRO A 945 9.30 -20.00 -37.92
C PRO A 945 10.55 -20.06 -37.02
N ALA A 946 10.91 -18.93 -36.38
CA ALA A 946 12.00 -18.84 -35.39
C ALA A 946 11.55 -19.26 -33.98
N GLY A 947 10.27 -19.64 -33.82
CA GLY A 947 9.62 -20.07 -32.59
C GLY A 947 10.35 -21.15 -31.80
N HIS A 948 11.06 -22.04 -32.51
CA HIS A 948 11.66 -23.25 -31.93
C HIS A 948 12.67 -22.93 -30.81
N ASP A 949 13.51 -21.91 -31.01
CA ASP A 949 14.64 -21.63 -30.12
C ASP A 949 14.20 -21.20 -28.71
N TYR A 950 13.14 -20.39 -28.62
CA TYR A 950 12.64 -19.91 -27.34
C TYR A 950 11.50 -20.77 -26.77
N MET A 951 10.69 -21.43 -27.60
CA MET A 951 9.64 -22.32 -27.13
C MET A 951 10.18 -23.47 -26.28
N HIS A 952 11.34 -24.03 -26.64
CA HIS A 952 12.03 -25.09 -25.87
C HIS A 952 12.38 -24.71 -24.43
N SER A 953 12.55 -23.41 -24.16
CA SER A 953 12.84 -22.94 -22.80
C SER A 953 11.59 -22.85 -21.92
N MET A 954 10.38 -22.80 -22.51
CA MET A 954 9.11 -22.65 -21.81
C MET A 954 8.25 -23.92 -21.78
N PHE A 955 8.25 -24.66 -22.90
CA PHE A 955 7.44 -25.85 -23.15
C PHE A 955 8.33 -27.07 -23.34
N ARG A 956 7.79 -28.25 -23.05
CA ARG A 956 8.43 -29.50 -23.49
C ARG A 956 8.22 -29.69 -25.00
N ASP A 957 9.08 -30.43 -25.68
CA ASP A 957 9.00 -30.69 -27.13
C ASP A 957 7.63 -31.23 -27.60
N SER A 958 6.92 -31.95 -26.74
CA SER A 958 5.58 -32.49 -27.02
C SER A 958 4.42 -31.53 -26.71
N GLU A 959 4.71 -30.35 -26.14
CA GLU A 959 3.73 -29.38 -25.62
C GLU A 959 3.64 -28.12 -26.49
N TYR A 960 4.30 -28.07 -27.64
CA TYR A 960 4.11 -27.00 -28.61
C TYR A 960 4.25 -27.48 -30.06
N MET A 961 3.73 -26.69 -30.99
CA MET A 961 3.88 -26.93 -32.43
C MET A 961 4.02 -25.60 -33.18
N VAL A 962 4.99 -25.54 -34.09
CA VAL A 962 5.15 -24.45 -35.06
C VAL A 962 4.35 -24.79 -36.32
N ILE A 963 3.37 -23.95 -36.66
CA ILE A 963 2.48 -24.12 -37.80
C ILE A 963 3.18 -23.60 -39.05
N ARG A 964 3.51 -24.51 -39.98
CA ARG A 964 4.12 -24.17 -41.27
C ARG A 964 3.11 -24.11 -42.42
N GLU A 965 1.99 -24.83 -42.31
CA GLU A 965 0.98 -24.93 -43.38
C GLU A 965 -0.47 -25.00 -42.81
N MET A 966 -1.34 -24.09 -43.24
CA MET A 966 -2.76 -24.00 -42.83
C MET A 966 -3.58 -25.22 -43.19
N ASN A 967 -3.33 -25.86 -44.34
CA ASN A 967 -4.12 -27.01 -44.79
C ASN A 967 -3.97 -28.21 -43.83
N HIS A 968 -2.90 -28.24 -43.04
CA HIS A 968 -2.63 -29.26 -42.03
C HIS A 968 -3.12 -28.90 -40.64
N LEU A 969 -3.30 -27.61 -40.33
CA LEU A 969 -3.60 -27.09 -39.00
C LEU A 969 -4.82 -27.75 -38.32
N PRO A 970 -5.99 -27.89 -38.98
CA PRO A 970 -7.17 -28.53 -38.36
C PRO A 970 -6.97 -30.02 -38.10
N ASN A 971 -6.16 -30.70 -38.92
CA ASN A 971 -5.85 -32.12 -38.77
C ASN A 971 -4.83 -32.37 -37.66
N GLU A 972 -3.81 -31.53 -37.56
CA GLU A 972 -2.82 -31.61 -36.48
C GLU A 972 -3.45 -31.21 -35.14
N LEU A 973 -4.28 -30.18 -35.11
CA LEU A 973 -5.08 -29.80 -33.94
C LEU A 973 -5.96 -30.93 -33.42
N PHE A 974 -6.64 -31.66 -34.31
CA PHE A 974 -7.39 -32.85 -33.93
C PHE A 974 -6.49 -33.93 -33.29
N LYS A 975 -5.34 -34.23 -33.88
CA LYS A 975 -4.40 -35.24 -33.34
C LYS A 975 -3.88 -34.82 -31.97
N ILE A 976 -3.53 -33.55 -31.82
CA ILE A 976 -3.06 -32.95 -30.56
C ILE A 976 -4.16 -33.04 -29.51
N TYR A 977 -5.36 -32.54 -29.83
CA TYR A 977 -6.47 -32.56 -28.90
C TYR A 977 -6.85 -33.99 -28.47
N ARG A 978 -6.80 -34.94 -29.40
CA ARG A 978 -6.90 -36.37 -29.08
C ARG A 978 -5.81 -36.78 -28.11
N SER A 979 -4.53 -36.55 -28.40
CA SER A 979 -3.42 -36.91 -27.51
C SER A 979 -3.55 -36.31 -26.11
N LEU A 980 -4.07 -35.08 -26.01
CA LEU A 980 -4.27 -34.38 -24.73
C LEU A 980 -5.50 -34.91 -23.97
N THR A 981 -6.51 -35.45 -24.64
CA THR A 981 -7.77 -35.87 -24.02
C THR A 981 -7.97 -37.39 -23.96
N SER A 982 -7.00 -38.16 -24.46
CA SER A 982 -6.96 -39.62 -24.40
C SER A 982 -6.46 -40.15 -23.07
#